data_AF-A0A5A9G7X6-F1
#
_entry.id   AF-A0A5A9G7X6-F1
#
_cell.length_a   1.000
_cell.length_b   1.000
_cell.length_c   1.000
_cell.angle_alpha   90.00
_cell.angle_beta   90.00
_cell.angle_gamma   90.00
#
_symmetry.space_group_name_H-M   'P 1'
#
loop_
_entity.id
_entity.type
_entity.pdbx_description
1 polymer ?
#
loop_
_entity_poly.entity_id
_entity_poly.type
_entity_poly.pdbx_seq_one_letter_code
_entity_poly.pdbx_strand_id
1 'polypeptide(L)'
;MCVFKAAALALGLLSPDMAVSAQAAGSPAATAQQTVPRTILALVDLREESTIRLSRIHTMAELPLNHLGLSVVYWNVADGLPDLSRYPDLRGVVTWFAGEPFADVGAYVGWAARAMDRGVRFAVLGQPGVRLERGGKPVALALSNRFFARFGLRDDDGYSDLTYKSKPVLADGMIGFERPLSGVLPGYPLFRKTDERFTSHLVMRRGDDPAGDSHLVVTGPAGGLVTEGYGRYFDAEYNRRQWIVDPFAFFRDSFATDDLPKPDVTTLSGRRLYFSHIDGDGWRNVTEVAPYAARRVLSADMVRTAAIEPFPDLPVSVAPIVGDLDPTWKGTPESLAAAKALFALPQVEPSSHTWTHPFQWAFFKDYSRQNEAPFLDREDSRKPGKGDDHAAEEAGEVSDIGRYAVPRAYLQQPFDLDQEIGGALDYFTRLAPAGKRAVLVQWSGDTSPFEAALAAVRKAGGVNINGGDARFDADFPSVTGLPPIGLPVGAERQIYAAGSNENTYTELWTSRFYGYRNLVNTMRHAGSPLRLKPFNVYYHMYTGQKPASLNALVSVLTAARGQELAPVAASTYARIAGGFYTTRFEALDGTRRWRVRDRGALNTLRFDHASADTIDFARSSGVLGQRHSQGSLYVALDPAVAEPVVALAETGRADRDPPAALPYLVEGRWAFSALTAEKQGFHVAATGYGGGGMVWQVPYPGRWTVTAERDGTRLWSGSADADADGRLALTVPVSAVAPLLLRFRPADGAAG
;
A
#
# COMPACT_ATOMS: atom_id res chain seq x y z
N MET A 1 -56.99 -34.22 0.76
CA MET A 1 -58.41 -33.96 1.05
C MET A 1 -58.59 -33.92 2.56
N CYS A 2 -59.15 -32.80 3.05
CA CYS A 2 -60.00 -32.64 4.23
C CYS A 2 -59.50 -33.10 5.64
N VAL A 3 -59.77 -32.45 6.79
CA VAL A 3 -60.23 -31.12 7.23
C VAL A 3 -60.67 -31.33 8.71
N PHE A 4 -60.18 -30.49 9.63
CA PHE A 4 -60.88 -29.89 10.79
C PHE A 4 -61.08 -30.70 12.10
N LYS A 5 -60.65 -30.13 13.26
CA LYS A 5 -61.41 -29.40 14.34
C LYS A 5 -62.23 -30.33 15.26
N ALA A 6 -62.50 -30.10 16.55
CA ALA A 6 -62.16 -29.13 17.60
C ALA A 6 -62.69 -29.71 18.95
N ALA A 7 -62.02 -29.44 20.08
CA ALA A 7 -62.45 -28.69 21.28
C ALA A 7 -63.64 -29.20 22.13
N ALA A 8 -63.38 -29.37 23.44
CA ALA A 8 -64.16 -28.95 24.63
C ALA A 8 -63.46 -29.55 25.89
N LEU A 9 -63.47 -29.07 27.13
CA LEU A 9 -63.78 -27.82 27.86
C LEU A 9 -63.91 -28.26 29.35
N ALA A 10 -63.38 -27.51 30.34
CA ALA A 10 -63.80 -27.41 31.78
C ALA A 10 -62.58 -27.33 32.73
N LEU A 11 -62.21 -26.15 33.22
CA LEU A 11 -62.62 -25.47 34.47
C LEU A 11 -61.79 -25.90 35.71
N GLY A 12 -61.19 -24.92 36.41
CA GLY A 12 -60.70 -25.13 37.78
C GLY A 12 -59.56 -24.22 38.26
N LEU A 13 -59.93 -22.98 38.59
CA LEU A 13 -59.22 -21.89 39.29
C LEU A 13 -57.99 -22.19 40.20
N LEU A 14 -57.04 -21.27 40.03
CA LEU A 14 -55.82 -20.88 40.76
C LEU A 14 -55.89 -20.72 42.30
N SER A 15 -54.78 -21.02 42.97
CA SER A 15 -54.23 -20.32 44.16
C SER A 15 -52.73 -20.62 44.33
N PRO A 16 -51.95 -19.77 45.04
CA PRO A 16 -50.57 -19.43 44.66
C PRO A 16 -49.51 -20.08 45.56
N ASP A 17 -48.33 -20.35 45.00
CA ASP A 17 -47.13 -20.70 45.77
C ASP A 17 -46.02 -19.66 45.54
N MET A 18 -45.46 -19.20 46.66
CA MET A 18 -44.34 -18.27 46.74
C MET A 18 -43.05 -18.92 46.25
N ALA A 19 -42.34 -18.24 45.35
CA ALA A 19 -40.96 -18.54 45.02
C ALA A 19 -40.01 -17.49 45.62
N VAL A 20 -39.06 -17.97 46.41
CA VAL A 20 -37.94 -17.23 47.00
C VAL A 20 -37.09 -16.61 45.88
N SER A 21 -36.93 -15.29 45.91
CA SER A 21 -36.10 -14.53 44.97
C SER A 21 -34.63 -14.67 45.34
N ALA A 22 -33.87 -15.40 44.52
CA ALA A 22 -32.42 -15.31 44.49
C ALA A 22 -32.02 -14.12 43.59
N GLN A 23 -31.38 -13.12 44.18
CA GLN A 23 -30.76 -12.01 43.44
C GLN A 23 -29.61 -12.56 42.59
N ALA A 24 -29.85 -12.68 41.29
CA ALA A 24 -28.78 -12.85 40.32
C ALA A 24 -28.02 -11.52 40.21
N ALA A 25 -26.74 -11.52 40.63
CA ALA A 25 -25.80 -10.47 40.32
C ALA A 25 -25.77 -10.28 38.79
N GLY A 26 -26.21 -9.12 38.33
CA GLY A 26 -26.23 -8.78 36.92
C GLY A 26 -24.83 -8.95 36.31
N SER A 27 -24.74 -9.71 35.22
CA SER A 27 -23.58 -9.66 34.34
C SER A 27 -23.35 -8.19 33.95
N PRO A 28 -22.14 -7.65 34.06
CA PRO A 28 -21.87 -6.32 33.53
C PRO A 28 -22.21 -6.36 32.05
N ALA A 29 -23.04 -5.42 31.60
CA ALA A 29 -23.37 -5.23 30.20
C ALA A 29 -22.06 -5.27 29.40
N ALA A 30 -21.97 -6.16 28.40
CA ALA A 30 -20.88 -6.17 27.46
C ALA A 30 -20.81 -4.76 26.86
N THR A 31 -19.83 -3.96 27.30
CA THR A 31 -19.47 -2.70 26.65
C THR A 31 -19.23 -3.06 25.19
N ALA A 32 -20.07 -2.54 24.29
CA ALA A 32 -19.96 -2.80 22.86
C ALA A 32 -18.50 -2.59 22.44
N GLN A 33 -17.85 -3.68 22.04
CA GLN A 33 -16.42 -3.69 21.74
C GLN A 33 -16.18 -2.74 20.57
N GLN A 34 -15.46 -1.64 20.82
CA GLN A 34 -15.37 -0.54 19.86
C GLN A 34 -14.29 -0.86 18.81
N THR A 35 -14.72 -1.06 17.56
CA THR A 35 -13.81 -1.11 16.40
C THR A 35 -13.10 0.23 16.29
N VAL A 36 -11.78 0.20 16.06
CA VAL A 36 -10.99 1.40 15.81
C VAL A 36 -11.31 1.93 14.40
N PRO A 37 -11.93 3.11 14.26
CA PRO A 37 -12.31 3.64 12.95
C PRO A 37 -11.06 4.07 12.17
N ARG A 38 -10.92 3.56 10.95
CA ARG A 38 -9.78 3.82 10.05
C ARG A 38 -10.18 4.39 8.69
N THR A 39 -11.47 4.39 8.39
CA THR A 39 -11.98 4.80 7.08
C THR A 39 -12.01 6.32 6.99
N ILE A 40 -11.44 6.83 5.90
CA ILE A 40 -11.51 8.23 5.48
C ILE A 40 -12.34 8.32 4.21
N LEU A 41 -13.37 9.15 4.25
CA LEU A 41 -14.21 9.43 3.08
C LEU A 41 -13.61 10.60 2.30
N ALA A 42 -13.09 10.33 1.12
CA ALA A 42 -12.64 11.34 0.17
C ALA A 42 -13.81 11.84 -0.66
N LEU A 43 -14.15 13.12 -0.52
CA LEU A 43 -15.11 13.77 -1.42
C LEU A 43 -14.36 14.32 -2.63
N VAL A 44 -14.67 13.78 -3.80
CA VAL A 44 -14.09 14.16 -5.09
C VAL A 44 -15.17 14.70 -6.01
N ASP A 45 -14.79 15.58 -6.94
CA ASP A 45 -15.69 16.02 -8.00
C ASP A 45 -15.20 15.49 -9.35
N LEU A 46 -15.76 14.36 -9.78
CA LEU A 46 -15.33 13.71 -11.02
C LEU A 46 -15.77 14.45 -12.29
N ARG A 47 -16.51 15.56 -12.16
CA ARG A 47 -16.76 16.50 -13.27
C ARG A 47 -15.52 17.35 -13.56
N GLU A 48 -14.66 17.57 -12.57
CA GLU A 48 -13.41 18.33 -12.67
C GLU A 48 -12.17 17.42 -12.72
N GLU A 49 -12.21 16.29 -12.00
CA GLU A 49 -11.13 15.30 -11.95
C GLU A 49 -11.58 14.02 -12.66
N SER A 50 -11.16 13.84 -13.92
CA SER A 50 -11.73 12.83 -14.84
C SER A 50 -11.81 11.40 -14.30
N THR A 51 -10.94 10.99 -13.37
CA THR A 51 -11.01 9.70 -12.68
C THR A 51 -10.47 9.81 -11.25
N ILE A 52 -10.81 8.83 -10.39
CA ILE A 52 -10.19 8.71 -9.05
C ILE A 52 -8.66 8.62 -9.17
N ARG A 53 -8.15 7.85 -10.14
CA ARG A 53 -6.71 7.67 -10.40
C ARG A 53 -5.98 9.01 -10.57
N LEU A 54 -6.63 9.99 -11.20
CA LEU A 54 -6.06 11.31 -11.50
C LEU A 54 -6.42 12.38 -10.46
N SER A 55 -7.26 12.05 -9.48
CA SER A 55 -7.66 13.01 -8.44
C SER A 55 -6.47 13.44 -7.56
N ARG A 56 -6.48 14.68 -7.08
CA ARG A 56 -5.46 15.22 -6.17
C ARG A 56 -5.40 14.42 -4.87
N ILE A 57 -6.55 13.96 -4.37
CA ILE A 57 -6.60 13.16 -3.15
C ILE A 57 -5.86 11.82 -3.37
N HIS A 58 -6.15 11.11 -4.45
CA HIS A 58 -5.48 9.83 -4.72
C HIS A 58 -3.98 10.00 -5.00
N THR A 59 -3.62 10.99 -5.81
CA THR A 59 -2.24 11.19 -6.26
C THR A 59 -1.33 11.87 -5.24
N MET A 60 -1.88 12.47 -4.17
CA MET A 60 -1.05 13.18 -3.18
C MET A 60 -1.40 12.86 -1.72
N ALA A 61 -2.68 12.76 -1.36
CA ALA A 61 -3.11 12.61 0.03
C ALA A 61 -3.21 11.15 0.49
N GLU A 62 -3.58 10.22 -0.41
CA GLU A 62 -3.86 8.83 -0.01
C GLU A 62 -2.62 8.11 0.52
N LEU A 63 -1.41 8.35 -0.03
CA LEU A 63 -0.19 7.72 0.50
C LEU A 63 0.10 8.15 1.96
N PRO A 64 0.15 9.45 2.32
CA PRO A 64 0.25 9.88 3.71
C PRO A 64 -0.84 9.28 4.62
N LEU A 65 -2.09 9.22 4.15
CA LEU A 65 -3.18 8.59 4.90
C LEU A 65 -2.94 7.09 5.11
N ASN A 66 -2.54 6.36 4.06
CA ASN A 66 -2.20 4.94 4.13
C ASN A 66 -1.06 4.70 5.12
N HIS A 67 -0.03 5.55 5.09
CA HIS A 67 1.06 5.50 6.06
C HIS A 67 0.52 5.60 7.48
N LEU A 68 -0.33 6.58 7.79
CA LEU A 68 -0.96 6.74 9.10
C LEU A 68 -1.97 5.63 9.47
N GLY A 69 -2.05 4.55 8.70
CA GLY A 69 -2.92 3.41 8.92
C GLY A 69 -4.34 3.63 8.41
N LEU A 70 -4.64 4.73 7.72
CA LEU A 70 -5.99 5.07 7.31
C LEU A 70 -6.29 4.55 5.89
N SER A 71 -7.49 3.98 5.70
CA SER A 71 -7.97 3.54 4.39
C SER A 71 -8.88 4.60 3.78
N VAL A 72 -8.76 4.84 2.47
CA VAL A 72 -9.56 5.85 1.78
C VAL A 72 -10.66 5.17 0.96
N VAL A 73 -11.87 5.70 1.10
CA VAL A 73 -13.03 5.40 0.25
C VAL A 73 -13.47 6.67 -0.45
N TYR A 74 -13.84 6.58 -1.72
CA TYR A 74 -14.13 7.74 -2.55
C TYR A 74 -15.63 7.91 -2.72
N TRP A 75 -16.09 9.16 -2.72
CA TRP A 75 -17.44 9.53 -3.08
C TRP A 75 -17.44 10.71 -4.04
N ASN A 76 -18.08 10.50 -5.18
CA ASN A 76 -18.25 11.53 -6.19
C ASN A 76 -19.40 12.45 -5.81
N VAL A 77 -19.10 13.71 -5.51
CA VAL A 77 -20.10 14.71 -5.10
C VAL A 77 -21.07 15.09 -6.21
N ALA A 78 -20.78 14.72 -7.47
CA ALA A 78 -21.74 14.85 -8.56
C ALA A 78 -22.98 13.97 -8.37
N ASP A 79 -22.85 12.87 -7.62
CA ASP A 79 -23.93 11.93 -7.30
C ASP A 79 -24.75 12.35 -6.05
N GLY A 80 -24.52 13.58 -5.56
CA GLY A 80 -25.11 14.12 -4.35
C GLY A 80 -24.24 13.91 -3.10
N LEU A 81 -24.77 14.26 -1.93
CA LEU A 81 -24.07 14.08 -0.65
C LEU A 81 -24.29 12.64 -0.13
N PRO A 82 -23.25 11.97 0.40
CA PRO A 82 -23.35 10.58 0.83
C PRO A 82 -24.22 10.44 2.08
N ASP A 83 -24.97 9.34 2.16
CA ASP A 83 -25.62 8.93 3.40
C ASP A 83 -24.57 8.45 4.42
N LEU A 84 -24.43 9.20 5.51
CA LEU A 84 -23.50 8.92 6.59
C LEU A 84 -23.77 7.58 7.28
N SER A 85 -24.99 7.03 7.19
CA SER A 85 -25.34 5.72 7.77
C SER A 85 -24.57 4.56 7.14
N ARG A 86 -24.13 4.72 5.88
CA ARG A 86 -23.32 3.74 5.14
C ARG A 86 -21.89 3.58 5.68
N TYR A 87 -21.46 4.53 6.51
CA TYR A 87 -20.10 4.60 7.05
C TYR A 87 -20.16 4.70 8.59
N PRO A 88 -20.52 3.61 9.30
CA PRO A 88 -20.59 3.61 10.76
C PRO A 88 -19.22 3.78 11.43
N ASP A 89 -18.15 3.24 10.83
CA ASP A 89 -16.77 3.29 11.34
C ASP A 89 -15.95 4.43 10.70
N LEU A 90 -16.60 5.53 10.30
CA LEU A 90 -15.96 6.65 9.63
C LEU A 90 -15.09 7.45 10.62
N ARG A 91 -13.77 7.47 10.40
CA ARG A 91 -12.84 8.29 11.19
C ARG A 91 -12.90 9.76 10.78
N GLY A 92 -12.98 9.99 9.47
CA GLY A 92 -12.88 11.33 8.94
C GLY A 92 -13.27 11.50 7.49
N VAL A 93 -13.29 12.75 7.05
CA VAL A 93 -13.56 13.18 5.68
C VAL A 93 -12.35 13.99 5.19
N VAL A 94 -11.96 13.80 3.94
CA VAL A 94 -10.96 14.65 3.28
C VAL A 94 -11.57 15.31 2.05
N THR A 95 -11.30 16.60 1.87
CA THR A 95 -11.77 17.39 0.72
C THR A 95 -10.63 18.17 0.10
N TRP A 96 -10.53 18.14 -1.23
CA TRP A 96 -9.55 18.93 -1.99
C TRP A 96 -10.08 19.28 -3.38
N PHE A 97 -11.03 20.22 -3.44
CA PHE A 97 -11.74 20.53 -4.68
C PHE A 97 -10.91 21.38 -5.66
N ALA A 98 -11.15 21.18 -6.95
CA ALA A 98 -10.57 22.00 -8.04
C ALA A 98 -11.30 23.32 -8.28
N GLY A 99 -12.56 23.35 -7.86
CA GLY A 99 -13.53 24.39 -8.15
C GLY A 99 -14.70 24.26 -7.19
N GLU A 100 -15.88 24.69 -7.61
CA GLU A 100 -17.07 24.76 -6.75
C GLU A 100 -18.01 23.55 -6.98
N PRO A 101 -17.96 22.52 -6.12
CA PRO A 101 -18.64 21.26 -6.39
C PRO A 101 -20.15 21.31 -6.19
N PHE A 102 -20.65 22.16 -5.28
CA PHE A 102 -22.02 22.08 -4.76
C PHE A 102 -22.94 23.15 -5.36
N ALA A 103 -24.08 22.73 -5.91
CA ALA A 103 -25.15 23.65 -6.28
C ALA A 103 -25.93 24.18 -5.05
N ASP A 104 -26.02 23.37 -3.99
CA ASP A 104 -26.60 23.76 -2.69
C ASP A 104 -25.53 23.62 -1.60
N VAL A 105 -24.83 24.73 -1.32
CA VAL A 105 -23.81 24.79 -0.27
C VAL A 105 -24.45 24.67 1.12
N GLY A 106 -25.70 25.07 1.30
CA GLY A 106 -26.42 24.93 2.56
C GLY A 106 -26.59 23.46 2.96
N ALA A 107 -26.95 22.61 2.00
CA ALA A 107 -27.02 21.17 2.18
C ALA A 107 -25.66 20.56 2.56
N TYR A 108 -24.57 20.98 1.91
CA TYR A 108 -23.23 20.51 2.22
C TYR A 108 -22.78 20.92 3.62
N VAL A 109 -22.92 22.19 3.99
CA VAL A 109 -22.57 22.66 5.34
C VAL A 109 -23.39 21.96 6.41
N GLY A 110 -24.68 21.74 6.16
CA GLY A 110 -25.55 20.96 7.07
C GLY A 110 -25.12 19.49 7.19
N TRP A 111 -24.70 18.87 6.10
CA TRP A 111 -24.16 17.51 6.09
C TRP A 111 -22.83 17.41 6.85
N ALA A 112 -21.90 18.34 6.61
CA ALA A 112 -20.61 18.39 7.29
C ALA A 112 -20.79 18.60 8.81
N ALA A 113 -21.73 19.47 9.21
CA ALA A 113 -22.08 19.67 10.61
C ALA A 113 -22.56 18.35 11.26
N ARG A 114 -23.50 17.64 10.64
CA ARG A 114 -23.99 16.33 11.14
C ARG A 114 -22.88 15.29 11.24
N ALA A 115 -21.97 15.25 10.27
CA ALA A 115 -20.81 14.35 10.32
C ALA A 115 -19.91 14.68 11.51
N MET A 116 -19.54 15.96 11.67
CA MET A 116 -18.70 16.41 12.77
C MET A 116 -19.37 16.28 14.14
N ASP A 117 -20.69 16.44 14.25
CA ASP A 117 -21.44 16.22 15.50
C ASP A 117 -21.44 14.74 15.93
N ARG A 118 -21.27 13.81 14.98
CA ARG A 118 -21.01 12.38 15.24
C ARG A 118 -19.55 12.08 15.63
N GLY A 119 -18.67 13.09 15.65
CA GLY A 119 -17.25 12.94 15.94
C GLY A 119 -16.38 12.63 14.71
N VAL A 120 -16.91 12.75 13.50
CA VAL A 120 -16.13 12.61 12.25
C VAL A 120 -15.25 13.85 12.06
N ARG A 121 -13.94 13.64 11.93
CA ARG A 121 -12.97 14.72 11.73
C ARG A 121 -12.84 15.10 10.26
N PHE A 122 -12.52 16.35 9.94
CA PHE A 122 -12.34 16.81 8.55
C PHE A 122 -10.92 17.30 8.29
N ALA A 123 -10.35 16.91 7.16
CA ALA A 123 -9.14 17.51 6.62
C ALA A 123 -9.48 18.25 5.32
N VAL A 124 -9.44 19.57 5.37
CA VAL A 124 -9.74 20.43 4.22
C VAL A 124 -8.43 20.93 3.64
N LEU A 125 -8.16 20.59 2.38
CA LEU A 125 -7.00 21.06 1.63
C LEU A 125 -7.46 21.99 0.51
N GLY A 126 -7.04 23.24 0.58
CA GLY A 126 -7.36 24.24 -0.42
C GLY A 126 -8.81 24.68 -0.39
N GLN A 127 -9.48 24.60 -1.54
CA GLN A 127 -10.84 25.10 -1.72
C GLN A 127 -11.86 24.30 -0.90
N PRO A 128 -12.59 24.94 0.05
CA PRO A 128 -13.51 24.24 0.94
C PRO A 128 -14.89 23.95 0.32
N GLY A 129 -15.22 24.54 -0.83
CA GLY A 129 -16.53 24.41 -1.48
C GLY A 129 -17.68 25.12 -0.75
N VAL A 130 -17.39 26.16 0.04
CA VAL A 130 -18.39 26.88 0.85
C VAL A 130 -18.47 28.39 0.56
N ARG A 131 -17.68 28.90 -0.39
CA ARG A 131 -17.63 30.33 -0.72
C ARG A 131 -18.55 30.69 -1.87
N LEU A 132 -18.60 29.85 -2.90
CA LEU A 132 -19.47 30.00 -4.05
C LEU A 132 -20.28 28.73 -4.26
N GLU A 133 -21.50 28.87 -4.76
CA GLU A 133 -22.23 27.76 -5.35
C GLU A 133 -21.65 27.47 -6.75
N ARG A 134 -21.85 26.24 -7.20
CA ARG A 134 -21.60 25.85 -8.59
C ARG A 134 -22.26 26.83 -9.56
N GLY A 135 -21.48 27.36 -10.49
CA GLY A 135 -21.89 28.45 -11.39
C GLY A 135 -21.48 29.84 -10.89
N GLY A 136 -20.77 29.94 -9.77
CA GLY A 136 -20.11 31.16 -9.30
C GLY A 136 -20.99 32.08 -8.45
N LYS A 137 -22.18 31.64 -8.03
CA LYS A 137 -23.07 32.45 -7.18
C LYS A 137 -22.49 32.56 -5.76
N PRO A 138 -22.28 33.78 -5.22
CA PRO A 138 -21.75 33.94 -3.87
C PRO A 138 -22.66 33.34 -2.80
N VAL A 139 -22.05 32.67 -1.82
CA VAL A 139 -22.72 32.16 -0.62
C VAL A 139 -22.75 33.25 0.45
N ALA A 140 -23.84 33.35 1.19
CA ALA A 140 -23.92 34.29 2.31
C ALA A 140 -22.84 33.99 3.35
N LEU A 141 -22.05 35.00 3.72
CA LEU A 141 -20.91 34.88 4.65
C LEU A 141 -21.28 34.18 5.97
N ALA A 142 -22.50 34.41 6.48
CA ALA A 142 -22.99 33.74 7.68
C ALA A 142 -23.05 32.21 7.53
N LEU A 143 -23.44 31.71 6.36
CA LEU A 143 -23.47 30.28 6.06
C LEU A 143 -22.05 29.71 5.92
N SER A 144 -21.14 30.38 5.21
CA SER A 144 -19.72 29.97 5.13
C SER A 144 -19.04 29.96 6.50
N ASN A 145 -19.34 30.96 7.35
CA ASN A 145 -18.82 31.04 8.71
C ASN A 145 -19.35 29.92 9.63
N ARG A 146 -20.51 29.31 9.36
CA ARG A 146 -20.92 28.09 10.08
C ARG A 146 -19.96 26.92 9.83
N PHE A 147 -19.38 26.83 8.64
CA PHE A 147 -18.37 25.83 8.31
C PHE A 147 -17.02 26.17 8.96
N PHE A 148 -16.51 27.40 8.76
CA PHE A 148 -15.21 27.81 9.31
C PHE A 148 -15.15 27.79 10.84
N ALA A 149 -16.27 28.08 11.52
CA ALA A 149 -16.35 27.99 12.98
C ALA A 149 -16.07 26.57 13.50
N ARG A 150 -16.28 25.53 12.69
CA ARG A 150 -15.93 24.15 13.06
C ARG A 150 -14.42 23.92 13.13
N PHE A 151 -13.63 24.77 12.49
CA PHE A 151 -12.16 24.76 12.52
C PHE A 151 -11.59 25.86 13.44
N GLY A 152 -12.42 26.45 14.32
CA GLY A 152 -11.99 27.54 15.19
C GLY A 152 -11.65 28.82 14.45
N LEU A 153 -12.23 29.02 13.26
CA LEU A 153 -11.97 30.17 12.40
C LEU A 153 -13.24 30.99 12.17
N ARG A 154 -13.06 32.27 11.89
CA ARG A 154 -14.07 33.17 11.34
C ARG A 154 -13.48 33.91 10.15
N ASP A 155 -14.22 33.89 9.05
CA ASP A 155 -13.98 34.72 7.89
C ASP A 155 -14.57 36.11 8.11
N ASP A 156 -13.71 37.13 8.05
CA ASP A 156 -14.09 38.53 8.17
C ASP A 156 -14.36 39.19 6.79
N ASP A 157 -14.51 38.40 5.72
CA ASP A 157 -14.79 38.84 4.34
C ASP A 157 -13.66 39.68 3.72
N GLY A 158 -12.46 39.61 4.31
CA GLY A 158 -11.26 40.23 3.80
C GLY A 158 -10.49 39.27 2.89
N TYR A 159 -9.88 39.80 1.83
CA TYR A 159 -8.96 39.06 0.98
C TYR A 159 -7.71 39.88 0.67
N SER A 160 -6.56 39.22 0.61
CA SER A 160 -5.28 39.82 0.27
C SER A 160 -4.82 39.35 -1.10
N ASP A 161 -5.23 40.04 -2.17
CA ASP A 161 -4.82 39.71 -3.55
C ASP A 161 -3.32 39.94 -3.81
N LEU A 162 -2.80 41.06 -3.29
CA LEU A 162 -1.41 41.47 -3.49
C LEU A 162 -0.58 41.16 -2.24
N THR A 163 0.28 40.16 -2.33
CA THR A 163 1.05 39.63 -1.19
C THR A 163 2.43 40.24 -0.99
N TYR A 164 2.79 41.30 -1.72
CA TYR A 164 4.12 41.94 -1.61
C TYR A 164 4.45 42.53 -0.23
N LYS A 165 3.42 42.81 0.60
CA LYS A 165 3.58 43.20 2.02
C LYS A 165 3.25 42.09 3.00
N SER A 166 2.96 40.89 2.51
CA SER A 166 2.57 39.76 3.34
C SER A 166 3.81 39.01 3.81
N LYS A 167 3.89 38.72 5.11
CA LYS A 167 4.96 37.92 5.70
C LYS A 167 4.39 36.88 6.69
N PRO A 168 4.98 35.67 6.78
CA PRO A 168 4.64 34.76 7.85
C PRO A 168 5.08 35.37 9.19
N VAL A 169 4.14 35.48 10.12
CA VAL A 169 4.42 35.82 11.53
C VAL A 169 4.45 34.58 12.42
N LEU A 170 3.89 33.47 11.93
CA LEU A 170 4.05 32.13 12.45
C LEU A 170 4.19 31.16 11.28
N ALA A 171 5.22 30.32 11.30
CA ALA A 171 5.38 29.14 10.45
C ALA A 171 6.16 28.11 11.28
N ASP A 172 5.49 27.08 11.79
CA ASP A 172 6.13 26.05 12.61
C ASP A 172 6.67 24.89 11.75
N GLY A 173 7.11 23.81 12.39
CA GLY A 173 7.70 22.64 11.72
C GLY A 173 6.78 21.92 10.73
N MET A 174 5.48 22.21 10.72
CA MET A 174 4.54 21.68 9.71
C MET A 174 4.67 22.41 8.37
N ILE A 175 5.29 23.60 8.32
CA ILE A 175 5.42 24.42 7.12
C ILE A 175 6.85 24.35 6.59
N GLY A 176 7.00 24.16 5.28
CA GLY A 176 8.29 24.06 4.60
C GLY A 176 8.80 22.63 4.42
N PHE A 177 7.91 21.63 4.36
CA PHE A 177 8.27 20.21 4.37
C PHE A 177 9.23 19.79 3.23
N GLU A 178 8.81 19.94 1.97
CA GLU A 178 9.69 19.68 0.81
C GLU A 178 10.13 20.98 0.14
N ARG A 179 9.35 22.03 0.31
CA ARG A 179 9.61 23.34 -0.28
C ARG A 179 9.33 24.44 0.74
N PRO A 180 10.29 25.34 0.99
CA PRO A 180 10.05 26.49 1.87
C PRO A 180 9.01 27.43 1.27
N LEU A 181 8.23 28.07 2.13
CA LEU A 181 7.29 29.11 1.74
C LEU A 181 8.09 30.32 1.22
N SER A 182 8.18 30.45 -0.11
CA SER A 182 9.08 31.37 -0.79
C SER A 182 8.53 31.80 -2.15
N GLY A 183 9.07 32.89 -2.70
CA GLY A 183 8.61 33.46 -3.97
C GLY A 183 7.38 34.34 -3.81
N VAL A 184 6.59 34.46 -4.89
CA VAL A 184 5.32 35.20 -4.88
C VAL A 184 4.28 34.35 -4.15
N LEU A 185 3.82 34.82 -2.99
CA LEU A 185 2.85 34.10 -2.18
C LEU A 185 1.45 34.20 -2.81
N PRO A 186 0.64 33.12 -2.80
CA PRO A 186 -0.75 33.17 -3.27
C PRO A 186 -1.59 34.14 -2.45
N GLY A 187 -2.61 34.73 -3.07
CA GLY A 187 -3.61 35.50 -2.33
C GLY A 187 -4.29 34.64 -1.25
N TYR A 188 -4.76 35.28 -0.18
CA TYR A 188 -5.36 34.56 0.95
C TYR A 188 -6.51 35.33 1.59
N PRO A 189 -7.52 34.62 2.13
CA PRO A 189 -8.60 35.22 2.92
C PRO A 189 -8.10 35.68 4.29
N LEU A 190 -8.85 36.57 4.93
CA LEU A 190 -8.62 37.03 6.30
C LEU A 190 -9.40 36.16 7.29
N PHE A 191 -8.74 35.12 7.81
CA PHE A 191 -9.29 34.24 8.82
C PHE A 191 -8.79 34.62 10.21
N ARG A 192 -9.73 34.97 11.08
CA ARG A 192 -9.47 35.18 12.50
C ARG A 192 -9.67 33.89 13.28
N LYS A 193 -8.74 33.57 14.18
CA LYS A 193 -8.92 32.48 15.14
C LYS A 193 -9.95 32.86 16.20
N THR A 194 -10.89 31.95 16.48
CA THR A 194 -11.99 32.14 17.44
C THR A 194 -12.03 31.08 18.54
N ASP A 195 -11.23 30.01 18.42
CA ASP A 195 -11.18 28.92 19.40
C ASP A 195 -9.73 28.50 19.66
N GLU A 196 -9.29 28.66 20.91
CA GLU A 196 -7.92 28.36 21.33
C GLU A 196 -7.56 26.88 21.28
N ARG A 197 -8.54 25.98 21.21
CA ARG A 197 -8.31 24.54 21.05
C ARG A 197 -7.72 24.17 19.69
N PHE A 198 -7.77 25.08 18.71
CA PHE A 198 -7.12 24.91 17.42
C PHE A 198 -5.70 25.46 17.48
N THR A 199 -4.74 24.68 17.02
CA THR A 199 -3.36 25.12 16.83
C THR A 199 -3.23 25.79 15.47
N SER A 200 -2.53 26.93 15.42
CA SER A 200 -2.16 27.58 14.16
C SER A 200 -0.75 27.19 13.79
N HIS A 201 -0.56 26.76 12.55
CA HIS A 201 0.75 26.34 12.01
C HIS A 201 1.31 27.37 11.02
N LEU A 202 0.42 28.12 10.35
CA LEU A 202 0.77 29.25 9.49
C LEU A 202 -0.13 30.44 9.79
N VAL A 203 0.48 31.57 10.15
CA VAL A 203 -0.20 32.86 10.27
C VAL A 203 0.51 33.88 9.39
N MET A 204 -0.24 34.50 8.49
CA MET A 204 0.24 35.54 7.58
C MET A 204 -0.21 36.91 8.07
N ARG A 205 0.71 37.87 8.11
CA ARG A 205 0.42 39.28 8.38
C ARG A 205 0.56 40.09 7.12
N ARG A 206 -0.43 40.94 6.83
CA ARG A 206 -0.34 41.97 5.79
C ARG A 206 0.22 43.27 6.37
N GLY A 207 1.38 43.70 5.89
CA GLY A 207 2.06 44.88 6.40
C GLY A 207 2.56 44.66 7.84
N ASP A 208 2.35 45.64 8.71
CA ASP A 208 2.80 45.61 10.10
C ASP A 208 1.64 45.66 11.12
N ASP A 209 0.39 45.58 10.65
CA ASP A 209 -0.80 45.60 11.52
C ASP A 209 -1.14 44.18 12.03
N PRO A 210 -1.04 43.91 13.34
CA PRO A 210 -1.45 42.62 13.92
C PRO A 210 -2.94 42.30 13.76
N ALA A 211 -3.80 43.30 13.57
CA ALA A 211 -5.21 43.06 13.28
C ALA A 211 -5.43 42.43 11.88
N GLY A 212 -4.41 42.49 11.02
CA GLY A 212 -4.38 41.83 9.71
C GLY A 212 -3.81 40.41 9.73
N ASP A 213 -3.62 39.80 10.90
CA ASP A 213 -3.18 38.41 11.02
C ASP A 213 -4.26 37.44 10.52
N SER A 214 -3.88 36.58 9.57
CA SER A 214 -4.74 35.55 9.00
C SER A 214 -4.18 34.16 9.27
N HIS A 215 -5.00 33.30 9.88
CA HIS A 215 -4.65 31.92 10.23
C HIS A 215 -4.94 31.00 9.04
N LEU A 216 -3.91 30.59 8.31
CA LEU A 216 -4.06 29.91 7.02
C LEU A 216 -3.96 28.38 7.09
N VAL A 217 -3.26 27.88 8.11
CA VAL A 217 -3.15 26.44 8.39
C VAL A 217 -3.44 26.22 9.87
N VAL A 218 -4.47 25.43 10.16
CA VAL A 218 -4.90 25.08 11.52
C VAL A 218 -5.22 23.60 11.66
N THR A 219 -5.00 23.06 12.86
CA THR A 219 -5.46 21.72 13.26
C THR A 219 -6.10 21.78 14.64
N GLY A 220 -7.00 20.85 14.97
CA GLY A 220 -7.70 20.83 16.25
C GLY A 220 -8.72 19.69 16.38
N PRO A 221 -9.64 19.78 17.37
CA PRO A 221 -10.54 18.68 17.73
C PRO A 221 -11.44 18.17 16.60
N ALA A 222 -11.87 19.05 15.68
CA ALA A 222 -12.72 18.71 14.54
C ALA A 222 -11.93 18.35 13.27
N GLY A 223 -10.60 18.41 13.32
CA GLY A 223 -9.70 18.19 12.20
C GLY A 223 -8.90 19.43 11.83
N GLY A 224 -8.53 19.58 10.56
CA GLY A 224 -7.63 20.64 10.09
C GLY A 224 -8.05 21.26 8.77
N LEU A 225 -7.59 22.49 8.54
CA LEU A 225 -7.82 23.26 7.34
C LEU A 225 -6.52 23.89 6.86
N VAL A 226 -6.22 23.68 5.58
CA VAL A 226 -5.13 24.32 4.83
C VAL A 226 -5.76 25.19 3.76
N THR A 227 -5.46 26.48 3.79
CA THR A 227 -5.96 27.44 2.80
C THR A 227 -5.39 27.16 1.41
N GLU A 228 -6.16 27.49 0.37
CA GLU A 228 -5.76 27.34 -1.03
C GLU A 228 -4.45 28.07 -1.34
N GLY A 229 -3.58 27.40 -2.10
CA GLY A 229 -2.23 27.88 -2.43
C GLY A 229 -1.17 27.58 -1.37
N TYR A 230 -1.53 27.23 -0.13
CA TYR A 230 -0.56 27.03 0.96
C TYR A 230 -0.25 25.56 1.28
N GLY A 231 -0.99 24.61 0.70
CA GLY A 231 -0.71 23.17 0.88
C GLY A 231 0.42 22.63 0.02
N ARG A 232 0.50 23.07 -1.25
CA ARG A 232 1.47 22.57 -2.23
C ARG A 232 1.96 23.66 -3.16
N TYR A 233 3.17 23.48 -3.68
CA TYR A 233 3.65 24.10 -4.90
C TYR A 233 3.28 23.24 -6.11
N PHE A 234 2.89 23.88 -7.20
CA PHE A 234 2.63 23.22 -8.48
C PHE A 234 3.28 24.01 -9.62
N ASP A 235 4.07 23.31 -10.41
CA ASP A 235 4.67 23.80 -11.64
C ASP A 235 3.97 23.13 -12.82
N ALA A 236 3.20 23.90 -13.59
CA ALA A 236 2.43 23.38 -14.72
C ALA A 236 3.30 23.02 -15.92
N GLU A 237 4.46 23.67 -16.11
CA GLU A 237 5.34 23.42 -17.27
C GLU A 237 6.01 22.05 -17.17
N TYR A 238 6.46 21.70 -15.97
CA TYR A 238 7.15 20.42 -15.70
C TYR A 238 6.27 19.40 -14.96
N ASN A 239 4.99 19.71 -14.73
CA ASN A 239 4.06 18.94 -13.91
C ASN A 239 4.64 18.55 -12.53
N ARG A 240 5.47 19.42 -11.94
CA ARG A 240 6.14 19.15 -10.66
C ARG A 240 5.28 19.58 -9.49
N ARG A 241 5.17 18.72 -8.50
CA ARG A 241 4.38 18.92 -7.28
C ARG A 241 5.29 18.73 -6.08
N GLN A 242 5.23 19.66 -5.13
CA GLN A 242 5.97 19.56 -3.86
C GLN A 242 5.08 20.05 -2.72
N TRP A 243 5.15 19.38 -1.58
CA TRP A 243 4.43 19.78 -0.39
C TRP A 243 5.08 21.00 0.28
N ILE A 244 4.24 21.98 0.63
CA ILE A 244 4.62 23.06 1.54
C ILE A 244 4.28 22.63 2.97
N VAL A 245 3.07 22.11 3.18
CA VAL A 245 2.64 21.52 4.46
C VAL A 245 3.15 20.08 4.57
N ASP A 246 3.71 19.69 5.70
CA ASP A 246 4.00 18.28 6.00
C ASP A 246 2.69 17.49 6.03
N PRO A 247 2.42 16.64 5.01
CA PRO A 247 1.14 15.95 4.93
C PRO A 247 1.00 14.89 6.03
N PHE A 248 2.11 14.31 6.52
CA PHE A 248 2.06 13.30 7.56
C PHE A 248 1.69 13.94 8.90
N ALA A 249 2.33 15.06 9.25
CA ALA A 249 1.99 15.81 10.47
C ALA A 249 0.56 16.37 10.40
N PHE A 250 0.17 16.99 9.29
CA PHE A 250 -1.16 17.57 9.14
C PHE A 250 -2.28 16.52 9.27
N PHE A 251 -2.16 15.38 8.60
CA PHE A 251 -3.19 14.34 8.70
C PHE A 251 -3.16 13.60 10.02
N ARG A 252 -1.99 13.44 10.66
CA ARG A 252 -1.86 12.87 12.00
C ARG A 252 -2.64 13.70 13.00
N ASP A 253 -2.44 15.02 12.99
CA ASP A 253 -3.10 15.94 13.91
C ASP A 253 -4.60 16.08 13.59
N SER A 254 -4.93 16.18 12.30
CA SER A 254 -6.33 16.29 11.84
C SER A 254 -7.16 15.07 12.19
N PHE A 255 -6.62 13.86 12.03
CA PHE A 255 -7.35 12.61 12.28
C PHE A 255 -7.00 11.94 13.62
N ALA A 256 -6.13 12.56 14.43
CA ALA A 256 -5.65 12.06 15.72
C ALA A 256 -5.22 10.58 15.63
N THR A 257 -4.11 10.32 14.94
CA THR A 257 -3.66 8.95 14.62
C THR A 257 -2.51 8.42 15.48
N ASP A 258 -2.04 9.18 16.47
CA ASP A 258 -0.90 8.81 17.32
C ASP A 258 -1.11 7.45 18.00
N ASP A 259 -2.24 7.28 18.68
CA ASP A 259 -2.58 6.08 19.44
C ASP A 259 -3.06 4.90 18.58
N LEU A 260 -3.07 5.05 17.24
CA LEU A 260 -3.60 4.03 16.36
C LEU A 260 -2.53 2.99 15.98
N PRO A 261 -2.83 1.69 16.07
CA PRO A 261 -2.04 0.67 15.39
C PRO A 261 -2.16 0.87 13.87
N LYS A 262 -1.02 0.83 13.19
CA LYS A 262 -0.92 1.05 11.73
C LYS A 262 -0.54 -0.28 11.07
N PRO A 263 -1.39 -0.90 10.24
CA PRO A 263 -0.97 -2.07 9.49
C PRO A 263 0.11 -1.65 8.50
N ASP A 264 1.25 -2.33 8.54
CA ASP A 264 2.40 -1.95 7.72
C ASP A 264 2.61 -2.95 6.57
N VAL A 265 2.66 -2.41 5.36
CA VAL A 265 2.88 -3.19 4.12
C VAL A 265 4.34 -3.14 3.66
N THR A 266 5.21 -2.47 4.43
CA THR A 266 6.60 -2.19 4.04
C THR A 266 7.62 -3.07 4.76
N THR A 267 7.18 -3.82 5.78
CA THR A 267 8.03 -4.55 6.71
C THR A 267 7.53 -5.97 6.92
N LEU A 268 8.48 -6.89 7.07
CA LEU A 268 8.25 -8.26 7.47
C LEU A 268 9.40 -8.68 8.39
N SER A 269 9.08 -9.34 9.50
CA SER A 269 10.10 -9.85 10.42
C SER A 269 11.10 -8.75 10.85
N GLY A 270 10.61 -7.53 11.10
CA GLY A 270 11.44 -6.38 11.49
C GLY A 270 12.27 -5.75 10.37
N ARG A 271 12.39 -6.36 9.18
CA ARG A 271 13.16 -5.82 8.04
C ARG A 271 12.27 -5.21 6.97
N ARG A 272 12.81 -4.29 6.17
CA ARG A 272 12.09 -3.77 5.00
C ARG A 272 11.86 -4.91 4.00
N LEU A 273 10.63 -5.05 3.52
CA LEU A 273 10.27 -6.03 2.51
C LEU A 273 11.02 -5.78 1.20
N TYR A 274 11.43 -6.87 0.54
CA TYR A 274 11.87 -6.87 -0.85
C TYR A 274 10.95 -7.76 -1.68
N PHE A 275 10.61 -7.32 -2.89
CA PHE A 275 10.08 -8.21 -3.92
C PHE A 275 10.44 -7.69 -5.32
N SER A 276 10.52 -8.58 -6.30
CA SER A 276 10.67 -8.17 -7.69
C SER A 276 9.69 -8.88 -8.62
N HIS A 277 9.43 -8.25 -9.76
CA HIS A 277 8.57 -8.81 -10.79
C HIS A 277 8.99 -8.34 -12.18
N ILE A 278 8.68 -9.16 -13.18
CA ILE A 278 9.01 -8.92 -14.59
C ILE A 278 7.74 -9.00 -15.43
N ASP A 279 7.44 -7.92 -16.14
CA ASP A 279 6.38 -7.87 -17.14
C ASP A 279 6.76 -8.61 -18.42
N GLY A 280 5.75 -8.92 -19.22
CA GLY A 280 5.86 -9.83 -20.36
C GLY A 280 6.54 -9.25 -21.60
N ASP A 281 6.77 -7.95 -21.67
CA ASP A 281 7.27 -7.33 -22.89
C ASP A 281 8.72 -7.74 -23.18
N GLY A 282 8.97 -8.13 -24.44
CA GLY A 282 10.31 -8.42 -24.94
C GLY A 282 10.77 -9.88 -24.83
N TRP A 283 9.86 -10.84 -24.59
CA TRP A 283 10.18 -12.28 -24.55
C TRP A 283 10.92 -12.78 -25.78
N ARG A 284 10.56 -12.28 -26.97
CA ARG A 284 11.15 -12.67 -28.25
C ARG A 284 12.22 -11.69 -28.76
N ASN A 285 12.59 -10.67 -27.98
CA ASN A 285 13.63 -9.72 -28.38
C ASN A 285 15.00 -10.39 -28.36
N VAL A 286 15.84 -10.07 -29.34
CA VAL A 286 17.22 -10.54 -29.41
C VAL A 286 18.16 -9.53 -28.75
N THR A 287 19.11 -10.02 -27.95
CA THR A 287 20.07 -9.16 -27.26
C THR A 287 21.07 -8.49 -28.21
N GLU A 288 21.47 -7.27 -27.86
CA GLU A 288 22.57 -6.51 -28.46
C GLU A 288 23.88 -6.66 -27.67
N VAL A 289 23.88 -7.46 -26.58
CA VAL A 289 25.06 -7.68 -25.72
C VAL A 289 26.07 -8.60 -26.39
N ALA A 290 27.30 -8.14 -26.60
CA ALA A 290 28.39 -8.96 -27.15
C ALA A 290 28.93 -9.98 -26.12
N PRO A 291 29.37 -11.19 -26.54
CA PRO A 291 29.29 -11.77 -27.88
C PRO A 291 27.93 -12.47 -28.17
N TYR A 292 26.95 -12.38 -27.26
CA TYR A 292 25.65 -13.06 -27.37
C TYR A 292 24.80 -12.57 -28.55
N ALA A 293 24.94 -11.30 -28.93
CA ALA A 293 24.27 -10.71 -30.09
C ALA A 293 24.56 -11.48 -31.39
N ALA A 294 25.80 -11.92 -31.60
CA ALA A 294 26.18 -12.70 -32.80
C ALA A 294 25.47 -14.07 -32.87
N ARG A 295 25.05 -14.61 -31.71
CA ARG A 295 24.31 -15.87 -31.58
C ARG A 295 22.79 -15.67 -31.51
N ARG A 296 22.32 -14.42 -31.62
CA ARG A 296 20.91 -14.04 -31.53
C ARG A 296 20.20 -14.55 -30.26
N VAL A 297 20.90 -14.53 -29.13
CA VAL A 297 20.35 -14.96 -27.83
C VAL A 297 19.16 -14.08 -27.44
N LEU A 298 18.12 -14.69 -26.85
CA LEU A 298 16.94 -13.96 -26.39
C LEU A 298 17.27 -13.06 -25.19
N SER A 299 16.59 -11.93 -25.10
CA SER A 299 16.70 -11.00 -23.97
C SER A 299 16.28 -11.67 -22.67
N ALA A 300 15.28 -12.56 -22.71
CA ALA A 300 14.87 -13.39 -21.57
C ALA A 300 16.00 -14.31 -21.05
N ASP A 301 16.80 -14.90 -21.93
CA ASP A 301 17.96 -15.70 -21.52
C ASP A 301 19.08 -14.84 -20.92
N MET A 302 19.28 -13.63 -21.44
CA MET A 302 20.22 -12.66 -20.85
C MET A 302 19.77 -12.22 -19.45
N VAL A 303 18.49 -11.92 -19.25
CA VAL A 303 17.92 -11.62 -17.94
C VAL A 303 18.08 -12.81 -16.99
N ARG A 304 17.77 -14.04 -17.44
CA ARG A 304 17.94 -15.25 -16.62
C ARG A 304 19.38 -15.38 -16.12
N THR A 305 20.34 -15.37 -17.03
CA THR A 305 21.74 -15.71 -16.75
C THR A 305 22.50 -14.59 -16.05
N ALA A 306 22.21 -13.33 -16.35
CA ALA A 306 22.92 -12.19 -15.76
C ALA A 306 22.23 -11.59 -14.52
N ALA A 307 20.91 -11.71 -14.39
CA ALA A 307 20.15 -11.00 -13.37
C ALA A 307 19.34 -11.91 -12.41
N ILE A 308 19.08 -13.18 -12.73
CA ILE A 308 18.27 -14.06 -11.86
C ILE A 308 19.11 -15.19 -11.26
N GLU A 309 19.85 -15.94 -12.08
CA GLU A 309 20.72 -17.03 -11.63
C GLU A 309 21.79 -16.58 -10.61
N PRO A 310 22.43 -15.39 -10.75
CA PRO A 310 23.41 -14.91 -9.77
C PRO A 310 22.79 -14.45 -8.43
N PHE A 311 21.47 -14.27 -8.38
CA PHE A 311 20.73 -13.73 -7.24
C PHE A 311 19.66 -14.70 -6.68
N PRO A 312 20.02 -15.95 -6.30
CA PRO A 312 19.05 -16.95 -5.83
C PRO A 312 18.34 -16.61 -4.51
N ASP A 313 18.81 -15.58 -3.80
CA ASP A 313 18.25 -15.06 -2.55
C ASP A 313 17.31 -13.85 -2.75
N LEU A 314 17.13 -13.39 -3.99
CA LEU A 314 16.19 -12.34 -4.38
C LEU A 314 15.10 -12.95 -5.30
N PRO A 315 13.91 -13.24 -4.76
CA PRO A 315 12.83 -13.85 -5.53
C PRO A 315 12.26 -12.89 -6.56
N VAL A 316 11.79 -13.45 -7.68
CA VAL A 316 11.22 -12.70 -8.79
C VAL A 316 9.98 -13.39 -9.35
N SER A 317 8.90 -12.63 -9.52
CA SER A 317 7.67 -13.11 -10.16
C SER A 317 7.69 -12.79 -11.65
N VAL A 318 7.71 -13.81 -12.50
CA VAL A 318 7.91 -13.67 -13.96
C VAL A 318 6.59 -13.87 -14.68
N ALA A 319 6.12 -12.85 -15.41
CA ALA A 319 4.83 -12.86 -16.08
C ALA A 319 5.00 -12.80 -17.61
N PRO A 320 4.99 -13.94 -18.32
CA PRO A 320 4.92 -13.94 -19.78
C PRO A 320 3.51 -13.58 -20.30
N ILE A 321 3.46 -13.26 -21.59
CA ILE A 321 2.21 -13.19 -22.36
C ILE A 321 2.00 -14.55 -23.03
N VAL A 322 0.78 -15.11 -22.95
CA VAL A 322 0.54 -16.45 -23.54
C VAL A 322 0.78 -16.43 -25.05
N GLY A 323 0.33 -15.39 -25.74
CA GLY A 323 0.55 -15.22 -27.19
C GLY A 323 2.02 -15.21 -27.63
N ASP A 324 2.95 -14.86 -26.74
CA ASP A 324 4.40 -14.88 -27.00
C ASP A 324 5.04 -16.26 -26.82
N LEU A 325 4.36 -17.22 -26.16
CA LEU A 325 4.88 -18.54 -25.85
C LEU A 325 4.10 -19.70 -26.50
N ASP A 326 2.80 -19.51 -26.74
CA ASP A 326 1.95 -20.54 -27.31
C ASP A 326 2.18 -20.66 -28.84
N PRO A 327 2.56 -21.85 -29.35
CA PRO A 327 2.83 -22.05 -30.78
C PRO A 327 1.59 -21.93 -31.67
N THR A 328 0.37 -21.98 -31.10
CA THR A 328 -0.87 -21.68 -31.83
C THR A 328 -1.07 -20.18 -32.05
N TRP A 329 -0.28 -19.34 -31.37
CA TRP A 329 -0.22 -17.89 -31.51
C TRP A 329 1.11 -17.49 -32.19
N LYS A 330 2.01 -16.80 -31.48
CA LYS A 330 3.32 -16.36 -32.01
C LYS A 330 4.51 -16.95 -31.23
N GLY A 331 4.27 -17.95 -30.40
CA GLY A 331 5.30 -18.65 -29.64
C GLY A 331 6.27 -19.45 -30.51
N THR A 332 7.54 -19.47 -30.11
CA THR A 332 8.60 -20.29 -30.73
C THR A 332 9.15 -21.33 -29.76
N PRO A 333 9.75 -22.44 -30.24
CA PRO A 333 10.41 -23.41 -29.37
C PRO A 333 11.43 -22.78 -28.41
N GLU A 334 12.16 -21.76 -28.86
CA GLU A 334 13.16 -21.03 -28.06
C GLU A 334 12.50 -20.22 -26.94
N SER A 335 11.44 -19.46 -27.25
CA SER A 335 10.70 -18.69 -26.24
C SER A 335 10.09 -19.59 -25.16
N LEU A 336 9.52 -20.73 -25.57
CA LEU A 336 8.95 -21.71 -24.65
C LEU A 336 10.02 -22.38 -23.79
N ALA A 337 11.19 -22.69 -24.36
CA ALA A 337 12.32 -23.24 -23.64
C ALA A 337 12.89 -22.24 -22.61
N ALA A 338 13.01 -20.97 -22.99
CA ALA A 338 13.45 -19.90 -22.09
C ALA A 338 12.50 -19.74 -20.88
N ALA A 339 11.18 -19.76 -21.12
CA ALA A 339 10.17 -19.70 -20.05
C ALA A 339 10.25 -20.91 -19.10
N LYS A 340 10.35 -22.14 -19.63
CA LYS A 340 10.54 -23.35 -18.81
C LYS A 340 11.81 -23.30 -17.97
N ALA A 341 12.92 -22.85 -18.55
CA ALA A 341 14.19 -22.70 -17.85
C ALA A 341 14.10 -21.68 -16.71
N LEU A 342 13.40 -20.56 -16.91
CA LEU A 342 13.14 -19.57 -15.86
C LEU A 342 12.25 -20.15 -14.75
N PHE A 343 11.13 -20.78 -15.09
CA PHE A 343 10.21 -21.36 -14.10
C PHE A 343 10.84 -22.50 -13.28
N ALA A 344 11.88 -23.16 -13.80
CA ALA A 344 12.64 -24.18 -13.08
C ALA A 344 13.46 -23.62 -11.90
N LEU A 345 13.84 -22.34 -11.90
CA LEU A 345 14.67 -21.75 -10.85
C LEU A 345 13.89 -21.60 -9.52
N PRO A 346 14.41 -22.05 -8.36
CA PRO A 346 13.65 -22.06 -7.10
C PRO A 346 13.10 -20.70 -6.65
N GLN A 347 13.81 -19.62 -6.94
CA GLN A 347 13.45 -18.24 -6.60
C GLN A 347 12.46 -17.58 -7.56
N VAL A 348 12.10 -18.25 -8.67
CA VAL A 348 11.16 -17.73 -9.67
C VAL A 348 9.73 -18.18 -9.37
N GLU A 349 8.82 -17.22 -9.22
CA GLU A 349 7.38 -17.46 -9.15
C GLU A 349 6.77 -17.26 -10.56
N PRO A 350 6.10 -18.27 -11.16
CA PRO A 350 5.37 -18.05 -12.41
C PRO A 350 4.19 -17.10 -12.19
N SER A 351 3.93 -16.23 -13.15
CA SER A 351 2.86 -15.22 -13.13
C SER A 351 2.30 -15.04 -14.53
N SER A 352 1.27 -14.20 -14.68
CA SER A 352 0.61 -13.92 -15.95
C SER A 352 0.70 -12.45 -16.31
N HIS A 353 1.16 -12.14 -17.52
CA HIS A 353 0.99 -10.82 -18.15
C HIS A 353 -0.11 -10.90 -19.21
N THR A 354 -1.14 -11.67 -18.87
CA THR A 354 -2.37 -11.92 -19.64
C THR A 354 -2.15 -12.79 -20.88
N TRP A 355 -3.23 -13.06 -21.62
CA TRP A 355 -3.20 -13.97 -22.76
C TRP A 355 -2.79 -13.24 -24.03
N THR A 356 -3.43 -12.11 -24.30
CA THR A 356 -3.36 -11.39 -25.57
C THR A 356 -2.75 -9.99 -25.44
N HIS A 357 -2.35 -9.60 -24.22
CA HIS A 357 -1.71 -8.32 -23.88
C HIS A 357 -2.54 -7.09 -24.29
N PRO A 358 -3.67 -6.83 -23.60
CA PRO A 358 -4.41 -5.59 -23.72
C PRO A 358 -3.51 -4.37 -23.48
N PHE A 359 -3.50 -3.44 -24.43
CA PHE A 359 -2.84 -2.14 -24.28
C PHE A 359 -3.74 -1.13 -23.59
N GLN A 360 -5.04 -1.19 -23.87
CA GLN A 360 -6.06 -0.34 -23.24
C GLN A 360 -7.19 -1.18 -22.68
N TRP A 361 -7.25 -1.28 -21.35
CA TRP A 361 -8.25 -2.12 -20.70
C TRP A 361 -9.67 -1.60 -20.85
N ALA A 362 -9.85 -0.27 -20.87
CA ALA A 362 -11.17 0.35 -21.02
C ALA A 362 -11.88 -0.06 -22.32
N PHE A 363 -11.14 -0.31 -23.40
CA PHE A 363 -11.68 -0.77 -24.69
C PHE A 363 -12.45 -2.09 -24.56
N PHE A 364 -12.07 -2.95 -23.61
CA PHE A 364 -12.64 -4.30 -23.44
C PHE A 364 -13.73 -4.39 -22.36
N LYS A 365 -14.09 -3.27 -21.70
CA LYS A 365 -15.10 -3.25 -20.64
C LYS A 365 -16.47 -3.74 -21.12
N ASP A 366 -16.88 -3.26 -22.29
CA ASP A 366 -18.13 -3.62 -22.97
C ASP A 366 -17.83 -4.25 -24.34
N TYR A 367 -16.97 -5.27 -24.32
CA TYR A 367 -16.38 -5.84 -25.52
C TYR A 367 -17.40 -6.39 -26.54
N SER A 368 -17.19 -6.02 -27.81
CA SER A 368 -17.78 -6.65 -28.98
C SER A 368 -16.70 -6.82 -30.05
N ARG A 369 -16.68 -7.97 -30.74
CA ARG A 369 -15.72 -8.22 -31.83
C ARG A 369 -15.80 -7.18 -32.95
N GLN A 370 -16.95 -6.53 -33.15
CA GLN A 370 -17.10 -5.46 -34.14
C GLN A 370 -16.19 -4.26 -33.82
N ASN A 371 -15.93 -3.99 -32.54
CA ASN A 371 -15.03 -2.90 -32.13
C ASN A 371 -13.58 -3.18 -32.56
N GLU A 372 -13.19 -4.45 -32.69
CA GLU A 372 -11.86 -4.83 -33.16
C GLU A 372 -11.72 -4.84 -34.69
N ALA A 373 -12.83 -4.84 -35.44
CA ALA A 373 -12.83 -4.95 -36.90
C ALA A 373 -11.90 -3.94 -37.61
N PRO A 374 -11.79 -2.66 -37.17
CA PRO A 374 -10.87 -1.69 -37.78
C PRO A 374 -9.37 -2.01 -37.60
N PHE A 375 -9.01 -2.93 -36.72
CA PHE A 375 -7.64 -3.24 -36.32
C PHE A 375 -7.13 -4.59 -36.83
N LEU A 376 -8.02 -5.46 -37.33
CA LEU A 376 -7.64 -6.83 -37.74
C LEU A 376 -6.57 -6.84 -38.83
N ASP A 377 -6.66 -5.94 -39.80
CA ASP A 377 -5.67 -5.85 -40.89
C ASP A 377 -4.34 -5.19 -40.46
N ARG A 378 -4.31 -4.56 -39.29
CA ARG A 378 -3.13 -3.82 -38.79
C ARG A 378 -2.18 -4.71 -38.00
N GLU A 379 -2.63 -5.89 -37.57
CA GLU A 379 -1.84 -6.81 -36.75
C GLU A 379 -0.50 -7.20 -37.38
N ASP A 380 -0.50 -7.55 -38.68
CA ASP A 380 0.71 -7.98 -39.40
C ASP A 380 1.69 -6.84 -39.72
N SER A 381 1.28 -5.58 -39.55
CA SER A 381 2.14 -4.42 -39.77
C SER A 381 3.04 -4.10 -38.57
N ARG A 382 2.79 -4.71 -37.39
CA ARG A 382 3.58 -4.52 -36.16
C ARG A 382 4.93 -5.23 -36.27
N LYS A 383 6.01 -4.46 -36.40
CA LYS A 383 7.39 -4.97 -36.27
C LYS A 383 7.75 -5.12 -34.79
N PRO A 384 8.13 -6.31 -34.31
CA PRO A 384 8.64 -6.48 -32.95
C PRO A 384 9.86 -5.56 -32.73
N GLY A 385 9.81 -4.68 -31.73
CA GLY A 385 10.94 -3.86 -31.31
C GLY A 385 11.00 -2.41 -31.85
N LYS A 386 9.94 -1.88 -32.48
CA LYS A 386 9.78 -0.42 -32.63
C LYS A 386 8.90 0.13 -31.49
N GLY A 387 9.39 1.19 -30.84
CA GLY A 387 8.77 1.84 -29.69
C GLY A 387 7.52 2.65 -30.05
N ASP A 388 6.43 1.96 -30.40
CA ASP A 388 5.10 2.57 -30.47
C ASP A 388 4.24 2.21 -29.23
N ASP A 389 4.87 1.63 -28.19
CA ASP A 389 4.22 1.21 -26.94
C ASP A 389 4.39 2.29 -25.85
N HIS A 390 3.98 3.54 -26.13
CA HIS A 390 4.35 4.70 -25.31
C HIS A 390 3.16 5.50 -24.75
N ALA A 391 3.00 5.36 -23.42
CA ALA A 391 2.35 6.24 -22.43
C ALA A 391 1.11 5.66 -21.72
N ALA A 392 1.25 5.31 -20.43
CA ALA A 392 0.16 4.91 -19.53
C ALA A 392 -0.36 6.05 -18.63
N GLU A 393 0.26 7.24 -18.64
CA GLU A 393 -0.06 8.27 -17.63
C GLU A 393 -1.25 9.20 -17.99
N GLU A 394 -1.75 9.21 -19.22
CA GLU A 394 -2.84 10.12 -19.63
C GLU A 394 -4.16 9.45 -20.04
N ALA A 395 -4.26 8.11 -19.96
CA ALA A 395 -5.50 7.41 -20.30
C ALA A 395 -6.54 7.57 -19.17
N GLY A 396 -7.28 8.68 -19.20
CA GLY A 396 -8.64 8.70 -18.67
C GLY A 396 -9.54 7.69 -19.42
N GLU A 397 -10.80 7.56 -19.00
CA GLU A 397 -11.83 6.70 -19.63
C GLU A 397 -12.24 7.18 -21.04
N VAL A 398 -11.29 7.46 -21.93
CA VAL A 398 -11.56 7.93 -23.28
C VAL A 398 -11.55 6.73 -24.23
N SER A 399 -12.65 6.56 -24.96
CA SER A 399 -12.93 5.55 -25.97
C SER A 399 -12.07 5.65 -27.25
N ASP A 400 -10.93 6.35 -27.20
CA ASP A 400 -10.03 6.55 -28.32
C ASP A 400 -8.79 5.68 -28.06
N ILE A 401 -8.36 4.87 -29.04
CA ILE A 401 -7.23 3.92 -28.84
C ILE A 401 -5.88 4.64 -28.63
N GLY A 402 -5.95 5.97 -28.50
CA GLY A 402 -4.85 6.83 -28.14
C GLY A 402 -3.73 6.65 -29.15
N ARG A 403 -2.52 6.50 -28.63
CA ARG A 403 -1.30 6.36 -29.45
C ARG A 403 -1.02 4.90 -29.86
N TYR A 404 -1.81 3.94 -29.39
CA TYR A 404 -1.63 2.54 -29.79
C TYR A 404 -2.22 2.30 -31.18
N ALA A 405 -1.51 1.57 -32.03
CA ALA A 405 -2.01 1.24 -33.37
C ALA A 405 -3.16 0.19 -33.34
N VAL A 406 -3.25 -0.58 -32.25
CA VAL A 406 -4.19 -1.68 -32.00
C VAL A 406 -4.54 -1.75 -30.50
N PRO A 407 -5.71 -2.27 -30.09
CA PRO A 407 -6.13 -2.28 -28.68
C PRO A 407 -5.43 -3.34 -27.80
N ARG A 408 -4.82 -4.36 -28.43
CA ARG A 408 -4.03 -5.42 -27.78
C ARG A 408 -3.03 -6.03 -28.76
N ALA A 409 -2.03 -6.77 -28.25
CA ALA A 409 -0.92 -7.27 -29.08
C ALA A 409 -1.31 -8.38 -30.07
N TYR A 410 -2.29 -9.21 -29.72
CA TYR A 410 -2.73 -10.34 -30.54
C TYR A 410 -4.23 -10.29 -30.80
N LEU A 411 -4.65 -10.34 -32.06
CA LEU A 411 -6.05 -10.13 -32.51
C LEU A 411 -6.65 -11.37 -33.21
N GLN A 412 -5.87 -12.46 -33.36
CA GLN A 412 -6.27 -13.65 -34.13
C GLN A 412 -7.61 -14.24 -33.69
N GLN A 413 -7.86 -14.27 -32.38
CA GLN A 413 -9.11 -14.76 -31.79
C GLN A 413 -9.81 -13.60 -31.07
N PRO A 414 -11.15 -13.57 -31.01
CA PRO A 414 -11.90 -12.60 -30.21
C PRO A 414 -11.38 -12.53 -28.77
N PHE A 415 -11.38 -11.33 -28.18
CA PHE A 415 -11.09 -11.16 -26.76
C PHE A 415 -12.08 -11.97 -25.90
N ASP A 416 -11.58 -12.66 -24.89
CA ASP A 416 -12.35 -13.39 -23.89
C ASP A 416 -11.74 -13.16 -22.51
N LEU A 417 -12.52 -12.59 -21.59
CA LEU A 417 -12.00 -12.16 -20.29
C LEU A 417 -11.60 -13.33 -19.38
N ASP A 418 -12.35 -14.44 -19.42
CA ASP A 418 -12.05 -15.62 -18.61
C ASP A 418 -10.74 -16.28 -19.12
N GLN A 419 -10.49 -16.29 -20.43
CA GLN A 419 -9.24 -16.72 -21.04
C GLN A 419 -8.08 -15.76 -20.71
N GLU A 420 -8.31 -14.46 -20.82
CA GLU A 420 -7.30 -13.41 -20.60
C GLU A 420 -6.69 -13.49 -19.19
N ILE A 421 -7.52 -13.86 -18.21
CA ILE A 421 -7.16 -13.91 -16.80
C ILE A 421 -6.97 -15.35 -16.31
N GLY A 422 -8.07 -16.11 -16.16
CA GLY A 422 -8.04 -17.46 -15.60
C GLY A 422 -7.32 -18.44 -16.51
N GLY A 423 -7.61 -18.40 -17.81
CA GLY A 423 -6.95 -19.23 -18.82
C GLY A 423 -5.44 -19.02 -18.86
N ALA A 424 -4.98 -17.77 -18.77
CA ALA A 424 -3.55 -17.44 -18.76
C ALA A 424 -2.84 -17.95 -17.49
N LEU A 425 -3.46 -17.77 -16.30
CA LEU A 425 -2.93 -18.33 -15.05
C LEU A 425 -2.83 -19.86 -15.11
N ASP A 426 -3.84 -20.53 -15.65
CA ASP A 426 -3.84 -21.98 -15.83
C ASP A 426 -2.78 -22.44 -16.83
N TYR A 427 -2.60 -21.69 -17.93
CA TYR A 427 -1.56 -21.97 -18.92
C TYR A 427 -0.16 -21.96 -18.28
N PHE A 428 0.19 -20.90 -17.55
CA PHE A 428 1.51 -20.81 -16.92
C PHE A 428 1.68 -21.77 -15.75
N THR A 429 0.60 -22.12 -15.05
CA THR A 429 0.62 -23.19 -14.05
C THR A 429 0.98 -24.54 -14.67
N ARG A 430 0.40 -24.88 -15.82
CA ARG A 430 0.75 -26.13 -16.55
C ARG A 430 2.16 -26.09 -17.13
N LEU A 431 2.66 -24.91 -17.49
CA LEU A 431 4.01 -24.73 -18.03
C LEU A 431 5.10 -24.85 -16.95
N ALA A 432 4.78 -24.47 -15.71
CA ALA A 432 5.70 -24.50 -14.59
C ALA A 432 5.97 -25.94 -14.08
N PRO A 433 7.11 -26.19 -13.41
CA PRO A 433 7.36 -27.46 -12.73
C PRO A 433 6.31 -27.79 -11.67
N ALA A 434 6.17 -29.08 -11.36
CA ALA A 434 5.28 -29.55 -10.29
C ALA A 434 5.56 -28.81 -8.97
N GLY A 435 4.50 -28.41 -8.28
CA GLY A 435 4.56 -27.64 -7.03
C GLY A 435 4.59 -26.13 -7.19
N LYS A 436 4.75 -25.60 -8.42
CA LYS A 436 4.61 -24.16 -8.70
C LYS A 436 3.30 -23.85 -9.40
N ARG A 437 2.70 -22.71 -9.08
CA ARG A 437 1.44 -22.24 -9.67
C ARG A 437 1.52 -20.76 -9.98
N ALA A 438 0.96 -20.36 -11.11
CA ALA A 438 0.77 -18.95 -11.40
C ALA A 438 -0.49 -18.46 -10.69
N VAL A 439 -0.30 -17.46 -9.82
CA VAL A 439 -1.37 -16.88 -8.98
C VAL A 439 -1.41 -15.36 -9.02
N LEU A 440 -0.49 -14.74 -9.75
CA LEU A 440 -0.36 -13.29 -9.87
C LEU A 440 -0.62 -12.86 -11.31
N VAL A 441 -1.51 -11.90 -11.48
CA VAL A 441 -1.68 -11.14 -12.72
C VAL A 441 -0.94 -9.82 -12.59
N GLN A 442 -0.03 -9.58 -13.53
CA GLN A 442 0.67 -8.31 -13.71
C GLN A 442 -0.01 -7.59 -14.87
N TRP A 443 -0.66 -6.45 -14.62
CA TRP A 443 -1.49 -5.78 -15.63
C TRP A 443 -0.66 -5.31 -16.81
N SER A 444 -1.12 -5.62 -18.03
CA SER A 444 -0.55 -5.16 -19.30
C SER A 444 -0.98 -3.74 -19.66
N GLY A 445 -0.27 -3.12 -20.59
CA GLY A 445 -0.69 -1.89 -21.25
C GLY A 445 -0.75 -0.68 -20.31
N ASP A 446 -1.87 0.05 -20.36
CA ASP A 446 -2.17 1.21 -19.52
C ASP A 446 -2.36 0.88 -18.02
N THR A 447 -2.31 -0.40 -17.64
CA THR A 447 -2.50 -0.87 -16.27
C THR A 447 -3.81 -0.38 -15.64
N SER A 448 -4.86 -0.21 -16.43
CA SER A 448 -6.15 0.33 -15.98
C SER A 448 -7.29 -0.68 -16.09
N PRO A 449 -7.20 -1.84 -15.40
CA PRO A 449 -8.22 -2.88 -15.46
C PRO A 449 -9.59 -2.35 -14.99
N PHE A 450 -10.64 -2.74 -15.70
CA PHE A 450 -12.01 -2.51 -15.26
C PHE A 450 -12.43 -3.52 -14.19
N GLU A 451 -13.50 -3.21 -13.46
CA GLU A 451 -13.96 -3.98 -12.29
C GLU A 451 -14.12 -5.48 -12.58
N ALA A 452 -14.76 -5.86 -13.69
CA ALA A 452 -14.96 -7.27 -14.02
C ALA A 452 -13.65 -8.02 -14.30
N ALA A 453 -12.59 -7.35 -14.80
CA ALA A 453 -11.27 -7.96 -14.96
C ALA A 453 -10.61 -8.25 -13.61
N LEU A 454 -10.70 -7.32 -12.65
CA LEU A 454 -10.25 -7.55 -11.28
C LEU A 454 -11.06 -8.67 -10.60
N ALA A 455 -12.38 -8.69 -10.79
CA ALA A 455 -13.24 -9.75 -10.27
C ALA A 455 -12.89 -11.13 -10.86
N ALA A 456 -12.49 -11.19 -12.13
CA ALA A 456 -12.01 -12.42 -12.77
C ALA A 456 -10.72 -12.95 -12.11
N VAL A 457 -9.81 -12.05 -11.70
CA VAL A 457 -8.60 -12.45 -10.93
C VAL A 457 -8.99 -13.10 -9.61
N ARG A 458 -9.93 -12.49 -8.87
CA ARG A 458 -10.44 -13.07 -7.61
C ARG A 458 -11.13 -14.42 -7.85
N LYS A 459 -11.98 -14.53 -8.88
CA LYS A 459 -12.68 -15.77 -9.27
C LYS A 459 -11.69 -16.90 -9.57
N ALA A 460 -10.54 -16.58 -10.17
CA ALA A 460 -9.46 -17.54 -10.43
C ALA A 460 -8.62 -17.89 -9.17
N GLY A 461 -8.92 -17.30 -8.00
CA GLY A 461 -8.13 -17.47 -6.77
C GLY A 461 -6.76 -16.77 -6.83
N GLY A 462 -6.59 -15.83 -7.76
CA GLY A 462 -5.36 -15.08 -7.95
C GLY A 462 -5.32 -13.76 -7.17
N VAL A 463 -4.21 -13.05 -7.33
CA VAL A 463 -3.97 -11.67 -6.90
C VAL A 463 -3.47 -10.85 -8.08
N ASN A 464 -3.54 -9.52 -7.98
CA ASN A 464 -3.13 -8.62 -9.05
C ASN A 464 -2.09 -7.60 -8.57
N ILE A 465 -1.28 -7.08 -9.50
CA ILE A 465 -0.37 -5.95 -9.28
C ILE A 465 -0.13 -5.17 -10.58
N ASN A 466 0.39 -3.94 -10.44
CA ASN A 466 0.87 -2.96 -11.44
C ASN A 466 0.02 -1.69 -11.45
N GLY A 467 0.50 -0.65 -12.13
CA GLY A 467 0.15 0.75 -11.89
C GLY A 467 0.92 1.32 -10.70
N GLY A 468 0.94 2.65 -10.59
CA GLY A 468 1.52 3.39 -9.46
C GLY A 468 2.82 4.14 -9.77
N ASP A 469 3.66 3.67 -10.69
CA ASP A 469 4.82 4.39 -11.25
C ASP A 469 5.64 5.23 -10.26
N ALA A 470 6.01 4.61 -9.13
CA ALA A 470 6.72 5.29 -8.06
C ALA A 470 8.08 5.86 -8.49
N ARG A 471 8.25 7.18 -8.36
CA ARG A 471 9.49 7.93 -8.57
C ARG A 471 9.71 8.92 -7.44
N PHE A 472 10.89 8.86 -6.82
CA PHE A 472 11.31 9.81 -5.80
C PHE A 472 12.82 10.03 -5.86
N ASP A 473 13.25 10.73 -6.89
CA ASP A 473 14.65 10.95 -7.24
C ASP A 473 14.87 12.41 -7.64
N ALA A 474 16.00 12.72 -8.30
CA ALA A 474 16.31 14.09 -8.69
C ALA A 474 15.33 14.69 -9.72
N ASP A 475 14.72 13.85 -10.56
CA ASP A 475 13.75 14.29 -11.57
C ASP A 475 12.35 14.48 -10.93
N PHE A 476 12.05 13.68 -9.90
CA PHE A 476 10.81 13.71 -9.12
C PHE A 476 11.12 13.94 -7.62
N PRO A 477 11.54 15.16 -7.21
CA PRO A 477 12.05 15.42 -5.86
C PRO A 477 10.92 15.68 -4.85
N SER A 478 9.99 14.73 -4.75
CA SER A 478 8.81 14.84 -3.90
C SER A 478 8.18 13.48 -3.60
N VAL A 479 7.65 13.32 -2.38
CA VAL A 479 6.81 12.19 -1.95
C VAL A 479 5.54 12.09 -2.80
N THR A 480 5.12 13.15 -3.49
CA THR A 480 3.98 13.12 -4.43
C THR A 480 4.24 12.25 -5.66
N GLY A 481 5.49 11.89 -5.93
CA GLY A 481 5.84 10.90 -6.95
C GLY A 481 5.72 9.46 -6.46
N LEU A 482 5.33 9.23 -5.20
CA LEU A 482 5.02 7.90 -4.68
C LEU A 482 3.49 7.69 -4.65
N PRO A 483 2.97 6.63 -5.29
CA PRO A 483 1.54 6.32 -5.31
C PRO A 483 1.06 5.77 -3.96
N PRO A 484 -0.26 5.68 -3.70
CA PRO A 484 -0.80 4.93 -2.57
C PRO A 484 -0.58 3.41 -2.71
N ILE A 485 -1.14 2.61 -1.79
CA ILE A 485 -1.01 1.13 -1.81
C ILE A 485 -1.77 0.51 -3.00
N GLY A 486 -2.87 1.12 -3.43
CA GLY A 486 -3.71 0.64 -4.51
C GLY A 486 -4.88 1.57 -4.79
N LEU A 487 -5.66 1.24 -5.82
CA LEU A 487 -6.78 2.02 -6.34
C LEU A 487 -8.09 1.22 -6.24
N PRO A 488 -9.16 1.76 -5.63
CA PRO A 488 -10.49 1.15 -5.73
C PRO A 488 -11.03 1.23 -7.15
N VAL A 489 -11.56 0.12 -7.66
CA VAL A 489 -12.21 0.01 -8.97
C VAL A 489 -13.52 -0.74 -8.78
N GLY A 490 -14.63 0.02 -8.66
CA GLY A 490 -15.92 -0.53 -8.24
C GLY A 490 -15.82 -1.19 -6.87
N ALA A 491 -16.28 -2.44 -6.75
CA ALA A 491 -16.15 -3.27 -5.56
C ALA A 491 -14.78 -3.95 -5.40
N GLU A 492 -13.92 -3.88 -6.43
CA GLU A 492 -12.60 -4.49 -6.45
C GLU A 492 -11.49 -3.49 -6.14
N ARG A 493 -10.26 -3.99 -6.07
CA ARG A 493 -9.07 -3.16 -5.84
C ARG A 493 -7.90 -3.59 -6.69
N GLN A 494 -7.34 -2.63 -7.41
CA GLN A 494 -6.04 -2.77 -8.04
C GLN A 494 -4.95 -2.51 -7.01
N ILE A 495 -4.01 -3.44 -6.85
CA ILE A 495 -2.84 -3.23 -6.00
C ILE A 495 -1.72 -2.63 -6.84
N TYR A 496 -1.11 -1.55 -6.37
CA TYR A 496 -0.02 -0.90 -7.10
C TYR A 496 1.33 -1.56 -6.85
N ALA A 497 2.16 -1.51 -7.88
CA ALA A 497 3.58 -1.77 -7.73
C ALA A 497 4.19 -0.73 -6.75
N ALA A 498 5.19 -1.14 -5.97
CA ALA A 498 5.80 -0.25 -4.98
C ALA A 498 6.98 0.54 -5.56
N GLY A 499 7.55 0.06 -6.66
CA GLY A 499 8.52 0.75 -7.50
C GLY A 499 7.97 0.90 -8.92
N SER A 500 8.51 1.84 -9.69
CA SER A 500 8.24 1.91 -11.14
C SER A 500 9.18 0.96 -11.91
N ASN A 501 8.75 0.54 -13.10
CA ASN A 501 9.59 -0.21 -14.02
C ASN A 501 10.63 0.68 -14.73
N GLU A 502 11.49 0.08 -15.54
CA GLU A 502 12.56 0.78 -16.25
C GLU A 502 12.09 1.78 -17.31
N ASN A 503 10.85 1.69 -17.79
CA ASN A 503 10.36 2.55 -18.86
C ASN A 503 10.33 4.03 -18.43
N THR A 504 9.97 4.33 -17.18
CA THR A 504 9.87 5.69 -16.66
C THR A 504 11.25 6.33 -16.50
N TYR A 505 12.31 5.52 -16.39
CA TYR A 505 13.69 5.97 -16.28
C TYR A 505 14.40 6.10 -17.64
N THR A 506 13.77 5.69 -18.74
CA THR A 506 14.40 5.51 -20.05
C THR A 506 13.66 6.23 -21.18
N GLU A 507 12.87 7.27 -20.86
CA GLU A 507 12.00 7.95 -21.83
C GLU A 507 11.13 6.96 -22.59
N LEU A 508 10.45 6.09 -21.84
CA LEU A 508 9.67 4.99 -22.38
C LEU A 508 10.53 4.11 -23.31
N TRP A 509 11.71 3.69 -22.89
CA TRP A 509 12.60 2.83 -23.67
C TRP A 509 13.13 3.43 -25.00
N THR A 510 13.06 4.74 -25.19
CA THR A 510 13.61 5.41 -26.39
C THR A 510 15.06 5.86 -26.21
N SER A 511 15.49 6.13 -24.98
CA SER A 511 16.83 6.63 -24.68
C SER A 511 17.26 6.29 -23.25
N ARG A 512 18.39 6.84 -22.80
CA ARG A 512 18.87 6.75 -21.39
C ARG A 512 18.78 5.34 -20.79
N PHE A 513 19.09 4.29 -21.57
CA PHE A 513 18.95 2.87 -21.16
C PHE A 513 19.66 2.50 -19.83
N TYR A 514 20.57 3.35 -19.35
CA TYR A 514 21.23 3.21 -18.06
C TYR A 514 20.44 3.77 -16.86
N GLY A 515 19.37 4.50 -17.10
CA GLY A 515 18.67 5.37 -16.14
C GLY A 515 18.02 4.60 -15.00
N TYR A 516 17.67 3.32 -15.22
CA TYR A 516 17.06 2.46 -14.22
C TYR A 516 17.90 2.30 -12.93
N ARG A 517 19.22 2.60 -12.98
CA ARG A 517 20.07 2.70 -11.78
C ARG A 517 19.50 3.66 -10.73
N ASN A 518 18.73 4.67 -11.15
CA ASN A 518 18.15 5.70 -10.28
C ASN A 518 17.02 5.15 -9.39
N LEU A 519 16.51 3.94 -9.65
CA LEU A 519 15.60 3.25 -8.74
C LEU A 519 16.17 3.18 -7.31
N VAL A 520 17.49 3.03 -7.15
CA VAL A 520 18.14 3.02 -5.84
C VAL A 520 17.91 4.34 -5.08
N ASN A 521 17.84 5.48 -5.78
CA ASN A 521 17.54 6.77 -5.15
C ASN A 521 16.08 6.83 -4.71
N THR A 522 15.14 6.41 -5.57
CA THR A 522 13.71 6.27 -5.21
C THR A 522 13.54 5.39 -3.98
N MET A 523 14.17 4.22 -3.96
CA MET A 523 14.06 3.31 -2.83
C MET A 523 14.72 3.85 -1.56
N ARG A 524 15.81 4.63 -1.68
CA ARG A 524 16.43 5.31 -0.53
C ARG A 524 15.48 6.33 0.10
N HIS A 525 14.95 7.26 -0.69
CA HIS A 525 14.06 8.31 -0.18
C HIS A 525 12.70 7.76 0.29
N ALA A 526 12.19 6.70 -0.34
CA ALA A 526 10.99 6.01 0.13
C ALA A 526 11.22 5.10 1.36
N GLY A 527 12.46 4.99 1.84
CA GLY A 527 12.84 4.14 2.98
C GLY A 527 13.31 4.89 4.22
N SER A 528 13.59 6.19 4.12
CA SER A 528 14.11 7.05 5.19
C SER A 528 13.88 8.53 4.85
N PRO A 529 13.55 9.41 5.82
CA PRO A 529 13.40 9.14 7.27
C PRO A 529 12.07 8.47 7.64
N LEU A 530 11.17 8.29 6.67
CA LEU A 530 9.96 7.49 6.81
C LEU A 530 10.05 6.30 5.85
N ARG A 531 9.71 5.10 6.35
CA ARG A 531 9.56 3.92 5.50
C ARG A 531 8.18 3.96 4.83
N LEU A 532 8.12 4.43 3.59
CA LEU A 532 6.89 4.62 2.82
C LEU A 532 6.60 3.49 1.83
N LYS A 533 7.64 2.82 1.33
CA LYS A 533 7.51 1.72 0.35
C LYS A 533 8.43 0.54 0.70
N PRO A 534 8.06 -0.72 0.39
CA PRO A 534 9.02 -1.81 0.32
C PRO A 534 10.05 -1.58 -0.80
N PHE A 535 11.14 -2.35 -0.82
CA PHE A 535 12.12 -2.31 -1.91
C PHE A 535 11.62 -3.16 -3.09
N ASN A 536 11.14 -2.52 -4.15
CA ASN A 536 10.59 -3.21 -5.31
C ASN A 536 11.43 -2.99 -6.57
N VAL A 537 11.92 -4.10 -7.15
CA VAL A 537 12.59 -4.12 -8.46
C VAL A 537 11.59 -4.62 -9.50
N TYR A 538 11.11 -3.72 -10.35
CA TYR A 538 10.12 -3.99 -11.37
C TYR A 538 10.72 -3.67 -12.74
N TYR A 539 10.66 -4.58 -13.71
CA TYR A 539 11.23 -4.35 -15.05
C TYR A 539 10.57 -5.25 -16.12
N HIS A 540 10.98 -5.16 -17.38
CA HIS A 540 10.51 -6.02 -18.47
C HIS A 540 11.63 -6.93 -19.02
N MET A 541 11.27 -7.96 -19.79
CA MET A 541 12.25 -8.86 -20.42
C MET A 541 13.16 -8.14 -21.43
N TYR A 542 12.68 -7.08 -22.07
CA TYR A 542 13.51 -6.27 -22.98
C TYR A 542 14.69 -5.58 -22.26
N THR A 543 14.74 -5.50 -20.93
CA THR A 543 15.92 -5.02 -20.21
C THR A 543 17.19 -5.83 -20.56
N GLY A 544 17.05 -7.10 -20.96
CA GLY A 544 18.15 -7.93 -21.45
C GLY A 544 18.65 -7.59 -22.86
N GLN A 545 17.98 -6.67 -23.57
CA GLN A 545 18.32 -6.31 -24.94
C GLN A 545 19.56 -5.43 -25.00
N LYS A 546 19.65 -4.36 -24.20
CA LYS A 546 20.73 -3.37 -24.28
C LYS A 546 21.80 -3.65 -23.21
N PRO A 547 23.10 -3.49 -23.50
CA PRO A 547 24.16 -3.61 -22.48
C PRO A 547 23.98 -2.64 -21.31
N ALA A 548 23.58 -1.40 -21.59
CA ALA A 548 23.42 -0.37 -20.56
C ALA A 548 22.26 -0.66 -19.59
N SER A 549 21.15 -1.22 -20.08
CA SER A 549 19.99 -1.58 -19.24
C SER A 549 20.26 -2.81 -18.40
N LEU A 550 20.89 -3.83 -18.99
CA LEU A 550 21.25 -5.04 -18.26
C LEU A 550 22.22 -4.72 -17.11
N ASN A 551 23.23 -3.88 -17.38
CA ASN A 551 24.16 -3.41 -16.35
C ASN A 551 23.46 -2.57 -15.27
N ALA A 552 22.47 -1.75 -15.63
CA ALA A 552 21.68 -0.98 -14.67
C ALA A 552 20.86 -1.90 -13.75
N LEU A 553 20.18 -2.92 -14.31
CA LEU A 553 19.45 -3.92 -13.54
C LEU A 553 20.36 -4.69 -12.58
N VAL A 554 21.50 -5.19 -13.05
CA VAL A 554 22.48 -5.89 -12.20
C VAL A 554 22.99 -4.99 -11.08
N SER A 555 23.19 -3.69 -11.35
CA SER A 555 23.58 -2.72 -10.33
C SER A 555 22.51 -2.53 -9.25
N VAL A 556 21.23 -2.46 -9.66
CA VAL A 556 20.09 -2.38 -8.73
C VAL A 556 19.99 -3.62 -7.86
N LEU A 557 20.07 -4.82 -8.45
CA LEU A 557 20.01 -6.09 -7.72
C LEU A 557 21.17 -6.25 -6.74
N THR A 558 22.37 -5.81 -7.14
CA THR A 558 23.55 -5.76 -6.26
C THR A 558 23.31 -4.82 -5.08
N ALA A 559 22.76 -3.63 -5.31
CA ALA A 559 22.41 -2.68 -4.27
C ALA A 559 21.30 -3.18 -3.34
N ALA A 560 20.33 -3.95 -3.85
CA ALA A 560 19.28 -4.58 -3.06
C ALA A 560 19.85 -5.69 -2.17
N ARG A 561 20.69 -6.59 -2.71
CA ARG A 561 21.33 -7.68 -1.97
C ARG A 561 22.21 -7.17 -0.83
N GLY A 562 22.82 -6.00 -0.98
CA GLY A 562 23.63 -5.35 0.05
C GLY A 562 22.86 -4.70 1.20
N GLN A 563 21.52 -4.72 1.17
CA GLN A 563 20.67 -4.14 2.21
C GLN A 563 20.06 -5.20 3.14
N GLU A 564 19.67 -4.74 4.32
CA GLU A 564 18.94 -5.52 5.31
C GLU A 564 17.46 -5.66 4.91
N LEU A 565 17.19 -6.57 3.99
CA LEU A 565 15.85 -6.80 3.42
C LEU A 565 15.26 -8.16 3.84
N ALA A 566 13.93 -8.27 3.78
CA ALA A 566 13.16 -9.51 3.87
C ALA A 566 12.53 -9.84 2.50
N PRO A 567 13.16 -10.73 1.68
CA PRO A 567 12.69 -11.03 0.35
C PRO A 567 11.45 -11.95 0.33
N VAL A 568 10.43 -11.57 -0.44
CA VAL A 568 9.21 -12.35 -0.70
C VAL A 568 8.83 -12.30 -2.18
N ALA A 569 8.04 -13.28 -2.64
CA ALA A 569 7.47 -13.24 -3.99
C ALA A 569 6.48 -12.08 -4.14
N ALA A 570 6.30 -11.54 -5.36
CA ALA A 570 5.40 -10.41 -5.58
C ALA A 570 3.94 -10.75 -5.24
N SER A 571 3.50 -12.00 -5.44
CA SER A 571 2.15 -12.43 -5.01
C SER A 571 1.98 -12.38 -3.49
N THR A 572 3.06 -12.54 -2.72
CA THR A 572 3.02 -12.42 -1.26
C THR A 572 2.84 -10.96 -0.86
N TYR A 573 3.57 -10.04 -1.49
CA TYR A 573 3.35 -8.61 -1.29
C TYR A 573 1.92 -8.18 -1.67
N ALA A 574 1.39 -8.63 -2.81
CA ALA A 574 0.03 -8.29 -3.22
C ALA A 574 -1.03 -8.71 -2.17
N ARG A 575 -0.84 -9.86 -1.50
CA ARG A 575 -1.69 -10.30 -0.38
C ARG A 575 -1.51 -9.46 0.88
N ILE A 576 -0.27 -9.07 1.22
CA ILE A 576 0.04 -8.16 2.33
C ILE A 576 -0.65 -6.81 2.10
N ALA A 577 -0.52 -6.26 0.89
CA ALA A 577 -1.14 -5.01 0.48
C ALA A 577 -2.67 -5.09 0.53
N GLY A 578 -3.28 -6.20 0.08
CA GLY A 578 -4.71 -6.44 0.24
C GLY A 578 -5.16 -6.44 1.70
N GLY A 579 -4.37 -7.06 2.59
CA GLY A 579 -4.62 -7.11 4.03
C GLY A 579 -4.70 -5.73 4.70
N PHE A 580 -4.02 -4.71 4.17
CA PHE A 580 -4.09 -3.34 4.69
C PHE A 580 -5.53 -2.81 4.77
N TYR A 581 -6.31 -3.09 3.73
CA TYR A 581 -7.68 -2.60 3.56
C TYR A 581 -8.71 -3.39 4.35
N THR A 582 -8.43 -4.66 4.66
CA THR A 582 -9.35 -5.54 5.38
C THR A 582 -9.09 -5.58 6.89
N THR A 583 -7.85 -5.29 7.33
CA THR A 583 -7.46 -5.37 8.74
C THR A 583 -8.37 -4.50 9.61
N ARG A 584 -8.93 -5.09 10.67
CA ARG A 584 -9.71 -4.39 11.69
C ARG A 584 -9.04 -4.49 13.05
N PHE A 585 -9.20 -3.46 13.87
CA PHE A 585 -8.72 -3.48 15.25
C PHE A 585 -9.89 -3.30 16.20
N GLU A 586 -9.87 -4.10 17.25
CA GLU A 586 -10.86 -4.07 18.32
C GLU A 586 -10.14 -3.71 19.62
N ALA A 587 -10.48 -2.56 20.18
CA ALA A 587 -9.94 -2.14 21.48
C ALA A 587 -10.56 -3.00 22.59
N LEU A 588 -9.74 -3.59 23.48
CA LEU A 588 -10.21 -4.61 24.41
C LEU A 588 -10.61 -4.09 25.80
N ASP A 589 -9.95 -3.05 26.31
CA ASP A 589 -10.09 -2.66 27.71
C ASP A 589 -9.79 -1.17 27.95
N GLY A 590 -9.86 -0.33 26.91
CA GLY A 590 -9.50 1.09 26.99
C GLY A 590 -8.02 1.35 27.29
N THR A 591 -7.21 0.29 27.39
CA THR A 591 -5.76 0.39 27.45
C THR A 591 -5.17 0.27 26.04
N ARG A 592 -3.85 0.49 25.90
CA ARG A 592 -3.09 0.33 24.64
C ARG A 592 -2.99 -1.15 24.24
N ARG A 593 -4.15 -1.78 23.99
CA ARG A 593 -4.35 -3.20 23.74
C ARG A 593 -5.43 -3.47 22.71
N TRP A 594 -5.06 -4.19 21.65
CA TRP A 594 -5.92 -4.41 20.49
C TRP A 594 -5.94 -5.88 20.07
N ARG A 595 -7.12 -6.39 19.72
CA ARG A 595 -7.26 -7.60 18.92
C ARG A 595 -7.22 -7.23 17.45
N VAL A 596 -6.41 -7.93 16.68
CA VAL A 596 -6.25 -7.74 15.23
C VAL A 596 -7.10 -8.76 14.51
N ARG A 597 -8.01 -8.31 13.65
CA ARG A 597 -8.92 -9.18 12.88
C ARG A 597 -8.73 -8.95 11.38
N ASP A 598 -9.09 -9.94 10.57
CA ASP A 598 -9.23 -9.84 9.11
C ASP A 598 -7.98 -9.32 8.37
N ARG A 599 -6.78 -9.57 8.94
CA ARG A 599 -5.53 -9.02 8.40
C ARG A 599 -5.01 -9.69 7.13
N GLY A 600 -5.63 -10.80 6.71
CA GLY A 600 -5.13 -11.58 5.58
C GLY A 600 -3.67 -11.99 5.79
N ALA A 601 -2.81 -11.67 4.82
CA ALA A 601 -1.36 -11.95 4.90
C ALA A 601 -0.55 -10.84 5.59
N LEU A 602 -1.17 -9.74 6.03
CA LEU A 602 -0.48 -8.64 6.71
C LEU A 602 -0.12 -9.06 8.13
N ASN A 603 1.17 -9.26 8.38
CA ASN A 603 1.68 -9.76 9.66
C ASN A 603 2.63 -8.76 10.35
N THR A 604 2.54 -7.47 10.04
CA THR A 604 3.29 -6.43 10.74
C THR A 604 2.36 -5.29 11.15
N LEU A 605 2.38 -4.92 12.42
CA LEU A 605 1.83 -3.67 12.91
C LEU A 605 2.94 -2.68 13.20
N ARG A 606 2.62 -1.40 13.11
CA ARG A 606 3.50 -0.30 13.41
C ARG A 606 2.83 0.67 14.38
N PHE A 607 3.60 1.15 15.34
CA PHE A 607 3.27 2.28 16.20
C PHE A 607 4.30 3.37 15.97
N ASP A 608 3.84 4.60 15.75
CA ASP A 608 4.71 5.75 15.47
C ASP A 608 4.94 6.55 16.74
N HIS A 609 6.00 7.36 16.78
CA HIS A 609 6.43 8.07 17.99
C HIS A 609 6.61 7.13 19.19
N ALA A 610 6.97 5.88 18.92
CA ALA A 610 6.91 4.76 19.86
C ALA A 610 8.30 4.36 20.38
N SER A 611 9.27 5.29 20.36
CA SER A 611 10.62 5.04 20.88
C SER A 611 10.63 4.64 22.35
N ALA A 612 9.66 5.10 23.14
CA ALA A 612 9.50 4.75 24.54
C ALA A 612 8.50 3.60 24.79
N ASP A 613 8.04 2.92 23.73
CA ASP A 613 7.08 1.82 23.84
C ASP A 613 7.74 0.48 23.57
N THR A 614 7.19 -0.58 24.16
CA THR A 614 7.53 -1.98 23.90
C THR A 614 6.26 -2.82 23.87
N ILE A 615 6.32 -4.01 23.29
CA ILE A 615 5.32 -5.05 23.50
C ILE A 615 5.34 -5.50 24.96
N ASP A 616 4.15 -5.57 25.54
CA ASP A 616 3.87 -6.31 26.76
C ASP A 616 3.57 -7.77 26.37
N PHE A 617 4.60 -8.62 26.39
CA PHE A 617 4.47 -10.02 26.01
C PHE A 617 3.58 -10.84 26.96
N ALA A 618 3.41 -10.40 28.22
CA ALA A 618 2.55 -11.10 29.17
C ALA A 618 1.05 -10.86 28.87
N ARG A 619 0.72 -9.69 28.30
CA ARG A 619 -0.65 -9.31 27.93
C ARG A 619 -0.99 -9.49 26.44
N SER A 620 -0.01 -9.89 25.64
CA SER A 620 -0.11 -10.14 24.20
C SER A 620 -0.22 -11.64 23.88
N SER A 621 -0.75 -11.96 22.70
CA SER A 621 -0.78 -13.32 22.15
C SER A 621 -0.64 -13.29 20.63
N GLY A 622 0.06 -14.27 20.05
CA GLY A 622 0.31 -14.32 18.61
C GLY A 622 1.25 -13.21 18.11
N VAL A 623 2.20 -12.77 18.95
CA VAL A 623 3.27 -11.84 18.58
C VAL A 623 4.57 -12.64 18.47
N LEU A 624 5.24 -12.56 17.32
CA LEU A 624 6.54 -13.18 17.07
C LEU A 624 7.68 -12.34 17.64
N GLY A 625 7.54 -11.01 17.63
CA GLY A 625 8.51 -10.11 18.22
C GLY A 625 8.37 -8.66 17.79
N GLN A 626 9.42 -7.88 18.02
CA GLN A 626 9.38 -6.43 17.90
C GLN A 626 10.72 -5.83 17.48
N ARG A 627 10.67 -4.65 16.85
CA ARG A 627 11.86 -3.87 16.50
C ARG A 627 11.57 -2.37 16.48
N HIS A 628 12.44 -1.59 17.12
CA HIS A 628 12.47 -0.14 16.93
C HIS A 628 13.28 0.23 15.68
N SER A 629 12.71 1.12 14.86
CA SER A 629 13.39 1.66 13.68
C SER A 629 12.79 3.01 13.31
N GLN A 630 13.64 4.02 13.10
CA GLN A 630 13.24 5.36 12.65
C GLN A 630 12.12 6.01 13.51
N GLY A 631 12.16 5.80 14.83
CA GLY A 631 11.16 6.37 15.76
C GLY A 631 9.86 5.58 15.89
N SER A 632 9.70 4.48 15.15
CA SER A 632 8.53 3.59 15.21
C SER A 632 8.87 2.23 15.82
N LEU A 633 7.87 1.61 16.46
CA LEU A 633 7.88 0.24 16.93
C LEU A 633 7.17 -0.64 15.89
N TYR A 634 7.91 -1.56 15.27
CA TYR A 634 7.38 -2.58 14.37
C TYR A 634 7.16 -3.87 15.14
N VAL A 635 5.97 -4.46 15.00
CA VAL A 635 5.54 -5.66 15.72
C VAL A 635 5.25 -6.76 14.70
N ALA A 636 6.01 -7.85 14.76
CA ALA A 636 5.79 -9.02 13.92
C ALA A 636 4.71 -9.90 14.56
N LEU A 637 3.63 -10.17 13.82
CA LEU A 637 2.52 -11.03 14.23
C LEU A 637 2.74 -12.45 13.72
N ASP A 638 2.29 -13.45 14.48
CA ASP A 638 2.37 -14.86 14.10
C ASP A 638 1.27 -15.19 13.07
N PRO A 639 1.62 -15.57 11.83
CA PRO A 639 0.65 -16.01 10.82
C PRO A 639 -0.19 -17.22 11.27
N ALA A 640 0.31 -18.04 12.21
CA ALA A 640 -0.42 -19.19 12.75
C ALA A 640 -1.57 -18.80 13.69
N VAL A 641 -1.63 -17.55 14.15
CA VAL A 641 -2.69 -17.05 15.04
C VAL A 641 -3.64 -16.14 14.25
N ALA A 642 -4.90 -16.54 14.09
CA ALA A 642 -5.87 -15.83 13.26
C ALA A 642 -6.26 -14.43 13.80
N GLU A 643 -6.33 -14.27 15.12
CA GLU A 643 -6.68 -13.00 15.75
C GLU A 643 -5.73 -12.66 16.92
N PRO A 644 -4.49 -12.22 16.63
CA PRO A 644 -3.52 -11.92 17.67
C PRO A 644 -3.97 -10.73 18.52
N VAL A 645 -3.52 -10.72 19.78
CA VAL A 645 -3.73 -9.61 20.71
C VAL A 645 -2.40 -8.92 20.95
N VAL A 646 -2.33 -7.62 20.71
CA VAL A 646 -1.13 -6.80 20.89
C VAL A 646 -1.39 -5.82 22.02
N ALA A 647 -0.55 -5.86 23.06
CA ALA A 647 -0.55 -4.91 24.17
C ALA A 647 0.79 -4.17 24.21
N LEU A 648 0.74 -2.86 24.46
CA LEU A 648 1.93 -2.05 24.69
C LEU A 648 2.18 -1.78 26.18
N ALA A 649 3.45 -1.65 26.51
CA ALA A 649 3.96 -1.13 27.77
C ALA A 649 4.99 -0.03 27.49
N GLU A 650 5.22 0.83 28.48
CA GLU A 650 6.29 1.84 28.41
C GLU A 650 7.64 1.20 28.78
N THR A 651 8.70 1.64 28.12
CA THR A 651 10.08 1.27 28.45
C THR A 651 10.88 2.51 28.87
N GLY A 652 11.64 2.38 29.96
CA GLY A 652 12.60 3.41 30.38
C GLY A 652 13.87 3.47 29.53
N ARG A 653 14.04 2.53 28.58
CA ARG A 653 15.23 2.45 27.71
C ARG A 653 14.82 2.14 26.26
N ALA A 654 15.09 3.09 25.38
CA ALA A 654 14.85 3.01 23.93
C ALA A 654 16.09 2.52 23.14
N ASP A 655 17.23 2.37 23.81
CA ASP A 655 18.54 2.13 23.21
C ASP A 655 18.93 0.63 23.18
N ARG A 656 18.09 -0.26 23.71
CA ARG A 656 18.27 -1.72 23.64
C ARG A 656 16.95 -2.46 23.55
N ASP A 657 17.03 -3.71 23.09
CA ASP A 657 15.92 -4.64 23.07
C ASP A 657 15.44 -4.95 24.51
N PRO A 658 14.13 -4.85 24.80
CA PRO A 658 13.59 -5.17 26.11
C PRO A 658 13.80 -6.64 26.48
N PRO A 659 14.25 -6.96 27.70
CA PRO A 659 14.33 -8.34 28.14
C PRO A 659 12.91 -8.93 28.23
N ALA A 660 12.76 -10.18 27.79
CA ALA A 660 11.50 -10.91 27.88
C ALA A 660 11.75 -12.32 28.42
N ALA A 661 10.81 -12.82 29.23
CA ALA A 661 10.87 -14.18 29.79
C ALA A 661 10.74 -15.27 28.71
N LEU A 662 10.14 -14.93 27.57
CA LEU A 662 10.00 -15.78 26.40
C LEU A 662 10.83 -15.21 25.25
N PRO A 663 11.40 -16.07 24.38
CA PRO A 663 12.17 -15.60 23.24
C PRO A 663 11.25 -14.88 22.25
N TYR A 664 11.78 -13.84 21.60
CA TYR A 664 11.08 -13.15 20.53
C TYR A 664 12.02 -12.71 19.40
N LEU A 665 11.47 -12.54 18.21
CA LEU A 665 12.19 -12.12 17.02
C LEU A 665 12.46 -10.62 17.06
N VAL A 666 13.73 -10.21 17.02
CA VAL A 666 14.09 -8.80 16.81
C VAL A 666 14.05 -8.48 15.33
N GLU A 667 14.72 -9.30 14.51
CA GLU A 667 14.63 -9.18 13.06
C GLU A 667 15.02 -10.47 12.35
N GLY A 668 14.59 -10.63 11.10
CA GLY A 668 15.09 -11.70 10.25
C GLY A 668 14.77 -11.53 8.78
N ARG A 669 15.62 -12.14 7.94
CA ARG A 669 15.49 -12.15 6.49
C ARG A 669 14.29 -12.95 5.98
N TRP A 670 13.85 -13.94 6.75
CA TRP A 670 12.77 -14.86 6.39
C TRP A 670 11.44 -14.46 7.03
N ALA A 671 10.36 -15.02 6.50
CA ALA A 671 9.08 -15.06 7.20
C ALA A 671 9.12 -16.16 8.26
N PHE A 672 8.54 -15.90 9.43
CA PHE A 672 8.45 -16.86 10.53
C PHE A 672 7.01 -17.08 10.96
N SER A 673 6.71 -18.24 11.53
CA SER A 673 5.39 -18.57 12.08
C SER A 673 5.46 -19.69 13.11
N ALA A 674 4.36 -19.88 13.84
CA ALA A 674 4.18 -20.94 14.83
C ALA A 674 5.31 -20.97 15.88
N LEU A 675 5.66 -19.80 16.43
CA LEU A 675 6.65 -19.70 17.51
C LEU A 675 6.13 -20.41 18.75
N THR A 676 6.86 -21.41 19.22
CA THR A 676 6.47 -22.21 20.37
C THR A 676 7.64 -22.37 21.33
N ALA A 677 7.45 -21.92 22.57
CA ALA A 677 8.40 -22.14 23.65
C ALA A 677 8.38 -23.60 24.13
N GLU A 678 9.56 -24.14 24.42
CA GLU A 678 9.77 -25.48 24.99
C GLU A 678 10.42 -25.37 26.37
N LYS A 679 10.47 -26.46 27.16
CA LYS A 679 11.10 -26.46 28.48
C LYS A 679 12.56 -26.00 28.48
N GLN A 680 13.30 -26.26 27.39
CA GLN A 680 14.72 -25.93 27.23
C GLN A 680 14.97 -25.32 25.84
N GLY A 681 14.23 -24.27 25.49
CA GLY A 681 14.42 -23.54 24.24
C GLY A 681 13.11 -23.22 23.52
N PHE A 682 13.13 -23.21 22.19
CA PHE A 682 11.95 -22.92 21.38
C PHE A 682 12.09 -23.46 19.96
N HIS A 683 10.98 -23.53 19.23
CA HIS A 683 10.97 -23.79 17.80
C HIS A 683 10.08 -22.82 17.04
N VAL A 684 10.37 -22.65 15.76
CA VAL A 684 9.66 -21.74 14.86
C VAL A 684 9.73 -22.26 13.43
N ALA A 685 8.64 -22.13 12.68
CA ALA A 685 8.64 -22.40 11.25
C ALA A 685 9.18 -21.18 10.48
N ALA A 686 9.90 -21.42 9.39
CA ALA A 686 10.49 -20.36 8.58
C ALA A 686 10.35 -20.64 7.07
N THR A 687 10.09 -19.58 6.30
CA THR A 687 10.11 -19.58 4.84
C THR A 687 10.85 -18.37 4.29
N GLY A 688 11.63 -18.55 3.22
CA GLY A 688 12.33 -17.44 2.58
C GLY A 688 13.51 -17.86 1.72
N TYR A 689 14.18 -16.87 1.12
CA TYR A 689 15.17 -17.06 0.07
C TYR A 689 16.60 -16.82 0.56
N GLY A 690 17.55 -17.63 0.08
CA GLY A 690 18.96 -17.57 0.49
C GLY A 690 19.18 -17.97 1.96
N GLY A 691 20.32 -17.59 2.53
CA GLY A 691 20.64 -17.83 3.94
C GLY A 691 19.80 -16.98 4.88
N GLY A 692 19.30 -17.56 5.97
CA GLY A 692 18.40 -16.93 6.93
C GLY A 692 19.15 -16.17 8.02
N GLY A 693 19.59 -14.96 7.74
CA GLY A 693 20.10 -14.05 8.76
C GLY A 693 18.98 -13.61 9.70
N MET A 694 19.19 -13.73 11.01
CA MET A 694 18.17 -13.42 12.02
C MET A 694 18.79 -13.04 13.37
N VAL A 695 18.02 -12.31 14.16
CA VAL A 695 18.33 -11.94 15.53
C VAL A 695 17.12 -12.22 16.41
N TRP A 696 17.37 -12.96 17.49
CA TRP A 696 16.39 -13.27 18.52
C TRP A 696 16.81 -12.64 19.84
N GLN A 697 15.83 -12.15 20.59
CA GLN A 697 16.01 -11.90 22.02
C GLN A 697 15.69 -13.20 22.75
N VAL A 698 16.61 -13.70 23.57
CA VAL A 698 16.47 -14.95 24.33
C VAL A 698 16.62 -14.70 25.83
N PRO A 699 16.02 -15.54 26.70
CA PRO A 699 15.97 -15.28 28.13
C PRO A 699 17.31 -15.41 28.86
N TYR A 700 18.30 -16.09 28.26
CA TYR A 700 19.60 -16.33 28.90
C TYR A 700 20.76 -16.09 27.93
N PRO A 701 21.85 -15.44 28.38
CA PRO A 701 23.07 -15.28 27.62
C PRO A 701 23.81 -16.61 27.42
N GLY A 702 24.82 -16.62 26.56
CA GLY A 702 25.69 -17.79 26.35
C GLY A 702 25.29 -18.63 25.13
N ARG A 703 25.79 -19.87 25.07
CA ARG A 703 25.74 -20.66 23.84
C ARG A 703 24.38 -21.29 23.58
N TRP A 704 23.87 -21.08 22.38
CA TRP A 704 22.67 -21.73 21.84
C TRP A 704 23.02 -22.62 20.65
N THR A 705 22.43 -23.80 20.62
CA THR A 705 22.46 -24.73 19.47
C THR A 705 21.19 -24.56 18.64
N VAL A 706 21.34 -24.59 17.32
CA VAL A 706 20.23 -24.40 16.38
C VAL A 706 20.24 -25.51 15.34
N THR A 707 19.10 -26.17 15.13
CA THR A 707 18.90 -27.12 14.03
C THR A 707 17.88 -26.59 13.03
N ALA A 708 18.11 -26.89 11.75
CA ALA A 708 17.14 -26.66 10.68
C ALA A 708 16.68 -28.00 10.12
N GLU A 709 15.38 -28.26 10.18
CA GLU A 709 14.74 -29.52 9.83
C GLU A 709 13.69 -29.32 8.74
N ARG A 710 13.55 -30.30 7.84
CA ARG A 710 12.50 -30.38 6.84
C ARG A 710 11.95 -31.80 6.82
N ASP A 711 10.64 -31.95 6.99
CA ASP A 711 9.97 -33.25 7.00
C ASP A 711 10.64 -34.26 7.96
N GLY A 712 11.03 -33.78 9.15
CA GLY A 712 11.73 -34.57 10.17
C GLY A 712 13.22 -34.84 9.89
N THR A 713 13.73 -34.48 8.71
CA THR A 713 15.14 -34.63 8.35
C THR A 713 15.92 -33.38 8.71
N ARG A 714 17.01 -33.54 9.47
CA ARG A 714 17.92 -32.43 9.80
C ARG A 714 18.80 -32.10 8.60
N LEU A 715 18.67 -30.87 8.10
CA LEU A 715 19.46 -30.35 6.98
C LEU A 715 20.71 -29.60 7.44
N TRP A 716 20.64 -28.99 8.62
CA TRP A 716 21.76 -28.23 9.18
C TRP A 716 21.69 -28.16 10.71
N SER A 717 22.86 -27.99 11.34
CA SER A 717 23.03 -27.72 12.75
C SER A 717 24.16 -26.73 12.94
N GLY A 718 24.03 -25.82 13.89
CA GLY A 718 25.08 -24.89 14.28
C GLY A 718 24.90 -24.39 15.70
N SER A 719 25.73 -23.43 16.09
CA SER A 719 25.61 -22.74 17.37
C SER A 719 25.91 -21.26 17.21
N ALA A 720 25.31 -20.44 18.06
CA ALA A 720 25.59 -19.01 18.19
C ALA A 720 25.55 -18.63 19.68
N ASP A 721 26.30 -17.60 20.06
CA ASP A 721 26.35 -17.12 21.43
C ASP A 721 25.44 -15.89 21.57
N ALA A 722 24.52 -15.93 22.52
CA ALA A 722 23.73 -14.78 22.93
C ALA A 722 24.60 -13.87 23.81
N ASP A 723 24.59 -12.57 23.55
CA ASP A 723 25.35 -11.59 24.33
C ASP A 723 24.78 -11.40 25.75
N ALA A 724 25.40 -10.52 26.54
CA ALA A 724 25.00 -10.26 27.93
C ALA A 724 23.59 -9.69 28.08
N ASP A 725 23.06 -9.05 27.03
CA ASP A 725 21.68 -8.55 26.99
C ASP A 725 20.71 -9.62 26.46
N GLY A 726 21.19 -10.80 26.07
CA GLY A 726 20.35 -11.91 25.56
C GLY A 726 20.08 -11.83 24.05
N ARG A 727 20.85 -11.04 23.29
CA ARG A 727 20.68 -10.91 21.84
C ARG A 727 21.46 -12.01 21.12
N LEU A 728 20.73 -12.89 20.45
CA LEU A 728 21.25 -14.04 19.70
C LEU A 728 21.18 -13.78 18.19
N ALA A 729 22.31 -13.41 17.59
CA ALA A 729 22.44 -13.23 16.15
C ALA A 729 23.02 -14.47 15.48
N LEU A 730 22.42 -14.91 14.37
CA LEU A 730 22.91 -16.06 13.60
C LEU A 730 22.49 -16.02 12.13
N THR A 731 23.05 -16.92 11.33
CA THR A 731 22.63 -17.17 9.95
C THR A 731 22.52 -18.66 9.69
N VAL A 732 21.34 -19.11 9.22
CA VAL A 732 21.13 -20.49 8.77
C VAL A 732 21.46 -20.55 7.27
N PRO A 733 22.48 -21.31 6.83
CA PRO A 733 22.96 -21.30 5.44
C PRO A 733 22.11 -22.17 4.49
N VAL A 734 20.96 -22.67 4.94
CA VAL A 734 20.04 -23.51 4.15
C VAL A 734 18.87 -22.67 3.66
N SER A 735 18.57 -22.70 2.37
CA SER A 735 17.41 -22.01 1.81
C SER A 735 16.09 -22.55 2.37
N ALA A 736 15.22 -21.63 2.78
CA ALA A 736 13.88 -21.91 3.31
C ALA A 736 12.78 -21.70 2.25
N VAL A 737 13.10 -21.82 0.95
CA VAL A 737 12.10 -21.73 -0.14
C VAL A 737 11.02 -22.80 0.07
N ALA A 738 11.45 -24.02 0.38
CA ALA A 738 10.58 -24.99 1.04
C ALA A 738 10.71 -24.78 2.56
N PRO A 739 9.58 -24.79 3.31
CA PRO A 739 9.57 -24.50 4.73
C PRO A 739 10.61 -25.29 5.54
N LEU A 740 11.13 -24.64 6.58
CA LEU A 740 12.01 -25.23 7.58
C LEU A 740 11.36 -25.12 8.95
N LEU A 741 11.60 -26.12 9.80
CA LEU A 741 11.43 -26.02 11.25
C LEU A 741 12.79 -25.73 11.87
N LEU A 742 12.91 -24.59 12.55
CA LEU A 742 14.10 -24.23 13.31
C LEU A 742 13.89 -24.58 14.78
N ARG A 743 14.86 -25.24 15.41
CA ARG A 743 14.85 -25.54 16.85
C ARG A 743 16.06 -24.92 17.51
N PHE A 744 15.83 -24.19 18.59
CA PHE A 744 16.84 -23.48 19.37
C PHE A 744 16.88 -24.08 20.77
N ARG A 745 18.09 -24.41 21.27
CA ARG A 745 18.30 -24.93 22.62
C ARG A 745 19.56 -24.33 23.25
N PRO A 746 19.54 -23.94 24.53
CA PRO A 746 20.76 -23.58 25.23
C PRO A 746 21.69 -24.82 25.31
N ALA A 747 23.00 -24.61 25.24
CA ALA A 747 23.96 -25.67 25.48
C ALA A 747 23.96 -26.06 26.98
N ASP A 748 24.20 -27.33 27.28
CA ASP A 748 24.21 -27.86 28.65
C ASP A 748 25.13 -27.02 29.57
N GLY A 749 24.58 -26.52 30.69
CA GLY A 749 25.26 -25.67 31.66
C GLY A 749 24.83 -24.19 31.68
N ALA A 750 24.02 -23.73 30.72
CA ALA A 750 23.49 -22.37 30.68
C ALA A 750 22.08 -22.19 31.29
N ALA A 751 21.42 -23.29 31.68
CA ALA A 751 20.08 -23.29 32.30
C ALA A 751 20.14 -23.21 33.84
N GLY A 752 21.04 -22.35 34.36
CA GLY A 752 21.23 -22.12 35.79
C GLY A 752 20.29 -21.07 36.34
#